data_AF-A0A2H3NYI9-F1
#
_entry.id   AF-A0A2H3NYI9-F1
#
_cell.length_a   1.000
_cell.length_b   1.000
_cell.length_c   1.000
_cell.angle_alpha   90.00
_cell.angle_beta   90.00
_cell.angle_gamma   90.00
#
_symmetry.space_group_name_H-M   'P 1'
#
loop_
_entity.id
_entity.type
_entity.pdbx_description
1 polymer ?
#
loop_
_entity_poly.entity_id
_entity_poly.type
_entity_poly.pdbx_seq_one_letter_code
_entity_poly.pdbx_strand_id
1 'polypeptide(L)'
;MLGDVVPFGAPPHPYAVNQRAASLPIEPSCSPLFLSTSTPSVYPMDTYIRGAHMRLLSVFISLILFFIGASLPASTAHAQASGALNGTVVHADTNAPITGANVVLVDTDRGAATDTDGAFVLRDIAPGSYTVRASAIGYEAAERTVTIEPGTQTTVRLALQPTQVALQQVDITATPLEARLTTRIGANELSATPMQDLGEGLARVPGIRLQRRGALALDPNVRGLTGTQVSTFVDGVRSFGGGPARMDTPLSHTDPSSVQRMEVVRGPYALAQGPSLSSIRVDTQAPVPNTPFTGTVHTGFTSNREALNLNGHVLGRTGRLFYDVNAAYRTGDDYTAGDGTAVRSGFESAEVRSRVGLDLNDGSRLSAQVSYQDQRDVAYPGRPLDAAFFETLRGLLRYEWSGTGTVQRLEAQGYGYQTLHGMTNENKQSAQPDPNRMPPFPLRIAVDTEVATFGGRAAADLQLAPTVMLSTGIAGYSAYRTATRFRDRRDDGPTPPVLPAADIIWPDVRTTEIGSFATLERVFGQAQATATGRIDLVHADPQRITDGFRIRAETATGQPFSNNLAETDVLWSAAASATVPLADPLAATLGVGSSARAPEPLERYGDRVGATRTQRGNEFVGNPALDPERTYQADLGFDLSSLRLKGSLTGFVRYHEDYITIIEAPGVDSALPLTPDQVFTYRNGEALFWGTEATATAQVHPTLQVRASGEYLWGRDVSFDSDEPAYGVAPAETRFSTRWMPGPRGLFLDASLRAVAAQRRVSTRRNEGETDRFATVDLTAGGSLFGDIALRVGVTNLLDATYREHLSARTNMFDPLAAEQGSTSIPEPGRSLFVHVQYAF
;
A
#
# COMPACT_ATOMS: atom_id res chain seq x y z
N MET A 1 -44.74 26.13 48.74
CA MET A 1 -44.19 26.90 49.87
C MET A 1 -42.91 27.54 49.38
N LEU A 2 -42.76 28.87 49.48
CA LEU A 2 -41.51 29.67 49.33
C LEU A 2 -40.61 29.35 48.10
N GLY A 3 -40.34 30.24 47.13
CA GLY A 3 -40.38 31.71 47.13
C GLY A 3 -39.10 32.32 47.74
N ASP A 4 -38.46 33.37 47.21
CA ASP A 4 -38.78 34.22 46.03
C ASP A 4 -37.58 35.13 45.64
N VAL A 5 -37.54 35.56 44.36
CA VAL A 5 -37.09 36.90 43.86
C VAL A 5 -35.59 37.36 43.99
N VAL A 6 -35.24 38.36 43.16
CA VAL A 6 -33.93 39.03 42.87
C VAL A 6 -33.88 40.46 43.51
N PRO A 7 -32.95 41.40 43.21
CA PRO A 7 -31.49 41.40 42.93
C PRO A 7 -30.71 42.41 43.84
N PHE A 8 -29.40 42.68 43.57
CA PHE A 8 -28.70 44.01 43.53
C PHE A 8 -27.21 43.98 43.99
N GLY A 9 -26.37 44.85 43.39
CA GLY A 9 -25.17 45.44 44.02
C GLY A 9 -23.79 45.08 43.43
N ALA A 10 -22.95 46.10 43.18
CA ALA A 10 -21.53 46.00 42.79
C ALA A 10 -20.78 47.33 43.04
N PRO A 11 -19.43 47.41 43.00
CA PRO A 11 -18.41 46.36 43.13
C PRO A 11 -17.80 46.42 44.57
N PRO A 12 -16.55 46.84 44.93
CA PRO A 12 -15.31 47.19 44.22
C PRO A 12 -14.08 46.28 44.57
N HIS A 13 -12.91 46.62 44.01
CA HIS A 13 -11.56 46.14 44.39
C HIS A 13 -10.83 47.18 45.28
N PRO A 14 -9.56 46.97 45.73
CA PRO A 14 -8.75 45.75 45.87
C PRO A 14 -8.21 45.56 47.32
N TYR A 15 -7.44 44.48 47.58
CA TYR A 15 -6.09 44.55 48.19
C TYR A 15 -5.40 43.17 48.15
N ALA A 16 -4.06 43.14 48.20
CA ALA A 16 -3.24 41.93 48.08
C ALA A 16 -2.61 41.50 49.40
N VAL A 17 -2.43 40.19 49.61
CA VAL A 17 -1.58 39.62 50.67
C VAL A 17 -0.76 38.46 50.11
N ASN A 18 0.54 38.44 50.41
CA ASN A 18 1.42 37.32 50.08
C ASN A 18 1.18 36.12 51.01
N GLN A 19 1.31 34.90 50.49
CA GLN A 19 1.99 33.84 51.25
C GLN A 19 3.07 33.19 50.39
N ARG A 20 4.24 32.98 51.00
CA ARG A 20 5.35 32.22 50.42
C ARG A 20 5.28 30.78 50.90
N ALA A 21 5.44 29.83 49.97
CA ALA A 21 5.96 28.50 50.28
C ALA A 21 7.05 28.16 49.26
N ALA A 22 8.29 28.02 49.74
CA ALA A 22 9.40 27.38 49.05
C ALA A 22 9.51 25.95 49.62
N SER A 23 10.12 24.94 48.99
CA SER A 23 10.81 24.73 47.71
C SER A 23 10.68 23.22 47.39
N LEU A 24 11.01 22.62 46.23
CA LEU A 24 12.06 22.81 45.22
C LEU A 24 11.56 22.25 43.86
N PRO A 25 11.96 22.81 42.70
CA PRO A 25 11.87 22.13 41.40
C PRO A 25 13.21 21.45 41.03
N ILE A 26 13.13 20.40 40.21
CA ILE A 26 14.27 19.79 39.50
C ILE A 26 14.22 20.30 38.05
N GLU A 27 15.35 20.80 37.52
CA GLU A 27 15.45 21.15 36.09
C GLU A 27 15.49 19.89 35.19
N PRO A 28 15.07 20.03 33.93
CA PRO A 28 16.09 20.13 32.89
C PRO A 28 15.98 21.42 32.06
N SER A 29 17.12 22.05 31.79
CA SER A 29 17.22 23.33 31.09
C SER A 29 17.45 23.18 29.58
N CYS A 30 16.64 23.89 28.79
CA CYS A 30 16.94 24.28 27.41
C CYS A 30 16.20 25.59 27.10
N SER A 31 16.91 26.71 27.10
CA SER A 31 16.32 28.04 26.89
C SER A 31 16.15 28.38 25.40
N PRO A 32 15.02 28.97 24.97
CA PRO A 32 14.91 29.59 23.65
C PRO A 32 15.69 30.93 23.62
N LEU A 33 16.13 31.36 22.44
CA LEU A 33 16.78 32.66 22.27
C LEU A 33 16.51 33.25 20.87
N PHE A 34 16.41 34.58 20.83
CA PHE A 34 16.15 35.45 19.66
C PHE A 34 14.75 35.42 19.04
N LEU A 35 13.87 36.24 19.61
CA LEU A 35 12.93 37.05 18.82
C LEU A 35 13.65 38.30 18.32
N SER A 36 13.47 38.66 17.05
CA SER A 36 13.79 39.99 16.51
C SER A 36 12.78 40.35 15.44
N THR A 37 12.21 41.56 15.50
CA THR A 37 11.09 41.98 14.65
C THR A 37 11.58 42.82 13.47
N SER A 38 11.48 42.27 12.26
CA SER A 38 11.52 43.04 11.01
C SER A 38 10.61 42.40 9.95
N THR A 39 10.25 43.19 8.93
CA THR A 39 9.20 42.87 7.94
C THR A 39 9.52 41.67 7.06
N PRO A 40 8.53 40.83 6.68
CA PRO A 40 8.74 39.72 5.78
C PRO A 40 9.06 40.21 4.36
N SER A 41 10.25 39.88 3.87
CA SER A 41 10.61 39.96 2.46
C SER A 41 10.77 38.53 1.94
N VAL A 42 10.01 38.16 0.91
CA VAL A 42 9.98 36.79 0.39
C VAL A 42 11.27 36.52 -0.38
N TYR A 43 12.09 35.62 0.17
CA TYR A 43 13.30 35.06 -0.45
C TYR A 43 13.16 33.52 -0.53
N PRO A 44 13.85 32.85 -1.46
CA PRO A 44 13.42 31.55 -1.97
C PRO A 44 13.42 30.41 -0.94
N MET A 45 12.43 29.52 -1.11
CA MET A 45 12.02 28.41 -0.22
C MET A 45 13.02 27.22 -0.19
N ASP A 46 14.28 27.46 -0.53
CA ASP A 46 15.26 26.42 -0.88
C ASP A 46 16.29 26.14 0.24
N THR A 47 16.47 27.09 1.17
CA THR A 47 17.59 27.07 2.13
C THR A 47 17.26 26.40 3.46
N TYR A 48 15.99 26.39 3.89
CA TYR A 48 15.62 25.98 5.25
C TYR A 48 15.53 24.46 5.43
N ILE A 49 15.01 23.75 4.43
CA ILE A 49 14.86 22.27 4.44
C ILE A 49 16.23 21.58 4.32
N ARG A 50 17.09 22.04 3.40
CA ARG A 50 18.43 21.45 3.13
C ARG A 50 19.32 21.28 4.37
N GLY A 51 19.11 22.09 5.43
CA GLY A 51 19.88 22.04 6.67
C GLY A 51 19.79 20.73 7.46
N ALA A 52 18.69 19.99 7.36
CA ALA A 52 18.55 18.69 8.01
C ALA A 52 19.20 17.55 7.19
N HIS A 53 19.00 17.57 5.86
CA HIS A 53 19.31 16.46 4.97
C HIS A 53 20.83 16.22 4.84
N MET A 54 21.63 17.29 4.81
CA MET A 54 23.09 17.18 4.67
C MET A 54 23.79 16.47 5.83
N ARG A 55 23.20 16.41 7.04
CA ARG A 55 23.81 15.76 8.21
C ARG A 55 23.58 14.24 8.27
N LEU A 56 22.53 13.73 7.63
CA LEU A 56 22.28 12.28 7.51
C LEU A 56 23.02 11.69 6.30
N LEU A 57 22.96 12.37 5.14
CA LEU A 57 23.60 11.89 3.91
C LEU A 57 25.13 11.77 4.03
N SER A 58 25.78 12.69 4.75
CA SER A 58 27.23 12.67 4.99
C SER A 58 27.68 11.54 5.92
N VAL A 59 26.86 11.17 6.92
CA VAL A 59 27.10 9.97 7.76
C VAL A 59 26.91 8.70 6.94
N PHE A 60 25.90 8.65 6.06
CA PHE A 60 25.60 7.50 5.21
C PHE A 60 26.74 7.19 4.21
N ILE A 61 27.24 8.20 3.50
CA ILE A 61 28.39 8.05 2.57
C ILE A 61 29.65 7.62 3.33
N SER A 62 29.86 8.12 4.55
CA SER A 62 31.01 7.75 5.39
C SER A 62 30.96 6.28 5.82
N LEU A 63 29.78 5.74 6.14
CA LEU A 63 29.59 4.33 6.49
C LEU A 63 29.81 3.39 5.29
N ILE A 64 29.34 3.77 4.10
CA ILE A 64 29.52 2.98 2.87
C ILE A 64 31.02 2.90 2.50
N LEU A 65 31.74 4.02 2.56
CA LEU A 65 33.18 4.04 2.28
C LEU A 65 34.00 3.29 3.34
N PHE A 66 33.56 3.25 4.60
CA PHE A 66 34.20 2.46 5.65
C PHE A 66 34.09 0.95 5.41
N PHE A 67 32.95 0.46 4.91
CA PHE A 67 32.74 -0.97 4.63
C PHE A 67 33.43 -1.47 3.35
N ILE A 68 33.58 -0.62 2.33
CA ILE A 68 34.24 -1.00 1.06
C ILE A 68 35.78 -1.13 1.22
N GLY A 69 36.38 -0.56 2.27
CA GLY A 69 37.83 -0.56 2.49
C GLY A 69 38.46 -1.80 3.15
N ALA A 70 37.69 -2.85 3.49
CA ALA A 70 38.08 -3.81 4.53
C ALA A 70 37.99 -5.32 4.15
N SER A 71 38.35 -5.72 2.93
CA SER A 71 38.29 -7.14 2.51
C SER A 71 39.38 -7.58 1.51
N LEU A 72 40.65 -7.61 1.94
CA LEU A 72 41.75 -8.28 1.22
C LEU A 72 42.55 -9.25 2.12
N PRO A 73 42.21 -10.55 2.14
CA PRO A 73 43.09 -11.59 2.67
C PRO A 73 44.08 -12.05 1.58
N ALA A 74 45.35 -11.71 1.72
CA ALA A 74 46.42 -12.33 0.94
C ALA A 74 46.89 -13.63 1.62
N SER A 75 46.70 -14.77 0.98
CA SER A 75 47.13 -16.08 1.49
C SER A 75 48.09 -16.78 0.52
N THR A 76 49.27 -17.13 1.02
CA THR A 76 50.25 -17.96 0.28
C THR A 76 50.00 -19.44 0.58
N ALA A 77 49.55 -20.20 -0.40
CA ALA A 77 49.33 -21.64 -0.26
C ALA A 77 50.61 -22.44 -0.61
N HIS A 78 51.04 -23.33 0.29
CA HIS A 78 51.98 -24.39 -0.06
C HIS A 78 51.23 -25.55 -0.75
N ALA A 79 51.74 -26.04 -1.87
CA ALA A 79 51.17 -27.19 -2.55
C ALA A 79 51.46 -28.49 -1.77
N GLN A 80 50.42 -29.08 -1.19
CA GLN A 80 50.37 -30.51 -0.88
C GLN A 80 49.64 -31.24 -2.02
N ALA A 81 49.90 -32.54 -2.19
CA ALA A 81 49.27 -33.34 -3.24
C ALA A 81 47.76 -33.48 -2.96
N SER A 82 46.93 -32.88 -3.82
CA SER A 82 45.48 -32.95 -3.75
C SER A 82 44.94 -34.33 -4.15
N GLY A 83 43.72 -34.63 -3.69
CA GLY A 83 42.88 -35.70 -4.22
C GLY A 83 41.69 -35.15 -5.02
N ALA A 84 40.91 -36.05 -5.60
CA ALA A 84 39.67 -35.73 -6.30
C ALA A 84 38.51 -36.61 -5.86
N LEU A 85 37.29 -36.07 -5.95
CA LEU A 85 36.04 -36.78 -5.68
C LEU A 85 35.18 -36.76 -6.95
N ASN A 86 35.00 -37.93 -7.56
CA ASN A 86 34.03 -38.13 -8.63
C ASN A 86 32.73 -38.67 -8.02
N GLY A 87 31.59 -38.42 -8.66
CA GLY A 87 30.35 -39.08 -8.21
C GLY A 87 29.17 -38.95 -9.14
N THR A 88 28.05 -39.55 -8.73
CA THR A 88 26.76 -39.46 -9.41
C THR A 88 25.64 -39.14 -8.43
N VAL A 89 24.71 -38.28 -8.86
CA VAL A 89 23.47 -37.97 -8.14
C VAL A 89 22.30 -38.54 -8.94
N VAL A 90 21.48 -39.36 -8.29
CA VAL A 90 20.34 -40.05 -8.90
C VAL A 90 19.07 -39.89 -8.09
N HIS A 91 17.93 -40.04 -8.74
CA HIS A 91 16.63 -40.18 -8.08
C HIS A 91 16.58 -41.53 -7.35
N ALA A 92 16.18 -41.53 -6.08
CA ALA A 92 16.26 -42.71 -5.21
C ALA A 92 15.50 -43.94 -5.77
N ASP A 93 14.21 -43.77 -6.12
CA ASP A 93 13.36 -44.90 -6.54
C ASP A 93 13.61 -45.33 -7.99
N THR A 94 13.77 -44.37 -8.91
CA THR A 94 13.88 -44.66 -10.35
C THR A 94 15.30 -44.87 -10.84
N ASN A 95 16.31 -44.50 -10.05
CA ASN A 95 17.73 -44.45 -10.42
C ASN A 95 18.06 -43.60 -11.66
N ALA A 96 17.13 -42.75 -12.11
CA ALA A 96 17.37 -41.78 -13.17
C ALA A 96 18.41 -40.73 -12.72
N PRO A 97 19.29 -40.25 -13.61
CA PRO A 97 20.24 -39.19 -13.30
C PRO A 97 19.51 -37.88 -12.98
N ILE A 98 20.03 -37.11 -12.02
CA ILE A 98 19.54 -35.77 -11.72
C ILE A 98 20.59 -34.76 -12.19
N THR A 99 20.27 -34.05 -13.28
CA THR A 99 21.08 -32.96 -13.85
C THR A 99 20.90 -31.67 -13.08
N GLY A 100 21.96 -30.89 -12.92
CA GLY A 100 21.93 -29.60 -12.21
C GLY A 100 21.74 -29.73 -10.69
N ALA A 101 21.93 -30.92 -10.12
CA ALA A 101 22.02 -31.08 -8.68
C ALA A 101 23.31 -30.42 -8.19
N ASN A 102 23.21 -29.55 -7.18
CA ASN A 102 24.37 -28.93 -6.56
C ASN A 102 24.98 -29.90 -5.56
N VAL A 103 26.28 -30.18 -5.69
CA VAL A 103 27.02 -31.07 -4.80
C VAL A 103 28.15 -30.31 -4.15
N VAL A 104 28.16 -30.23 -2.82
CA VAL A 104 29.13 -29.48 -2.02
C VAL A 104 29.82 -30.37 -1.00
N LEU A 105 31.08 -30.05 -0.69
CA LEU A 105 31.76 -30.53 0.51
C LEU A 105 31.42 -29.58 1.65
N VAL A 106 30.66 -30.07 2.64
CA VAL A 106 30.19 -29.30 3.79
C VAL A 106 31.38 -28.70 4.55
N ASP A 107 31.20 -27.48 5.05
CA ASP A 107 32.22 -26.65 5.70
C ASP A 107 33.42 -26.24 4.80
N THR A 108 33.24 -26.25 3.47
CA THR A 108 34.24 -25.76 2.49
C THR A 108 33.62 -24.88 1.39
N ASP A 109 34.48 -24.27 0.56
CA ASP A 109 34.11 -23.55 -0.67
C ASP A 109 33.95 -24.47 -1.89
N ARG A 110 34.13 -25.79 -1.76
CA ARG A 110 34.20 -26.73 -2.88
C ARG A 110 32.83 -27.30 -3.23
N GLY A 111 32.35 -26.98 -4.43
CA GLY A 111 31.14 -27.54 -5.00
C GLY A 111 31.15 -27.65 -6.54
N ALA A 112 30.25 -28.47 -7.07
CA ALA A 112 30.04 -28.72 -8.49
C ALA A 112 28.57 -29.07 -8.77
N ALA A 113 28.07 -28.64 -9.94
CA ALA A 113 26.78 -29.09 -10.44
C ALA A 113 26.93 -30.41 -11.23
N THR A 114 25.88 -31.24 -11.26
CA THR A 114 25.85 -32.45 -12.07
C THR A 114 25.50 -32.22 -13.54
N ASP A 115 26.07 -33.04 -14.42
CA ASP A 115 25.83 -33.04 -15.86
C ASP A 115 24.54 -33.82 -16.28
N THR A 116 24.38 -34.03 -17.59
CA THR A 116 23.23 -34.76 -18.17
C THR A 116 23.13 -36.22 -17.75
N ASP A 117 24.25 -36.85 -17.38
CA ASP A 117 24.31 -38.22 -16.87
C ASP A 117 24.30 -38.26 -15.32
N GLY A 118 24.04 -37.11 -14.69
CA GLY A 118 23.99 -36.95 -13.24
C GLY A 118 25.37 -37.02 -12.58
N ALA A 119 26.45 -36.94 -13.35
CA ALA A 119 27.81 -37.06 -12.85
C ALA A 119 28.40 -35.71 -12.43
N PHE A 120 29.31 -35.72 -11.45
CA PHE A 120 30.08 -34.55 -11.01
C PHE A 120 31.53 -34.93 -10.71
N VAL A 121 32.42 -33.94 -10.76
CA VAL A 121 33.85 -34.09 -10.43
C VAL A 121 34.32 -32.87 -9.64
N LEU A 122 34.79 -33.10 -8.42
CA LEU A 122 35.53 -32.13 -7.61
C LEU A 122 37.01 -32.46 -7.65
N ARG A 123 37.85 -31.47 -7.97
CA ARG A 123 39.31 -31.56 -8.00
C ARG A 123 39.92 -30.67 -6.93
N ASP A 124 41.20 -30.86 -6.67
CA ASP A 124 42.00 -29.99 -5.80
C ASP A 124 41.39 -29.82 -4.40
N ILE A 125 41.04 -30.98 -3.84
CA ILE A 125 40.60 -31.20 -2.47
C ILE A 125 41.83 -31.63 -1.65
N ALA A 126 41.98 -31.11 -0.44
CA ALA A 126 43.02 -31.58 0.48
C ALA A 126 42.70 -33.01 1.00
N PRO A 127 43.71 -33.82 1.38
CA PRO A 127 43.47 -35.11 2.01
C PRO A 127 42.75 -34.94 3.37
N GLY A 128 41.67 -35.68 3.59
CA GLY A 128 40.81 -35.50 4.77
C GLY A 128 39.49 -36.28 4.70
N SER A 129 38.69 -36.20 5.77
CA SER A 129 37.32 -36.72 5.81
C SER A 129 36.33 -35.57 5.67
N TYR A 130 35.38 -35.70 4.75
CA TYR A 130 34.42 -34.66 4.39
C TYR A 130 33.01 -35.22 4.28
N THR A 131 32.00 -34.45 4.66
CA THR A 131 30.59 -34.75 4.31
C THR A 131 30.26 -34.13 2.96
N VAL A 132 29.86 -34.96 2.01
CA VAL A 132 29.34 -34.54 0.70
C VAL A 132 27.84 -34.37 0.83
N ARG A 133 27.30 -33.19 0.51
CA ARG A 133 25.85 -32.93 0.44
C ARG A 133 25.47 -32.68 -1.02
N ALA A 134 24.50 -33.43 -1.54
CA ALA A 134 23.83 -33.13 -2.80
C ALA A 134 22.43 -32.56 -2.53
N SER A 135 22.00 -31.58 -3.33
CA SER A 135 20.63 -31.05 -3.33
C SER A 135 20.17 -30.67 -4.74
N ALA A 136 18.87 -30.77 -4.99
CA ALA A 136 18.24 -30.37 -6.25
C ALA A 136 16.83 -29.82 -5.99
N ILE A 137 16.33 -28.96 -6.87
CA ILE A 137 14.98 -28.38 -6.74
C ILE A 137 13.94 -29.52 -6.86
N GLY A 138 13.05 -29.64 -5.88
CA GLY A 138 12.06 -30.72 -5.81
C GLY A 138 12.54 -32.00 -5.11
N TYR A 139 13.69 -31.96 -4.42
CA TYR A 139 14.25 -33.12 -3.72
C TYR A 139 14.73 -32.79 -2.29
N GLU A 140 14.69 -33.79 -1.41
CA GLU A 140 15.37 -33.76 -0.11
C GLU A 140 16.89 -33.88 -0.32
N ALA A 141 17.69 -33.12 0.43
CA ALA A 141 19.14 -33.14 0.32
C ALA A 141 19.73 -34.42 0.92
N ALA A 142 20.60 -35.11 0.18
CA ALA A 142 21.27 -36.33 0.64
C ALA A 142 22.72 -36.04 1.05
N GLU A 143 23.13 -36.59 2.20
CA GLU A 143 24.49 -36.47 2.72
C GLU A 143 25.23 -37.81 2.76
N ARG A 144 26.55 -37.77 2.58
CA ARG A 144 27.43 -38.93 2.74
C ARG A 144 28.86 -38.53 3.08
N THR A 145 29.41 -39.05 4.16
CA THR A 145 30.83 -38.86 4.50
C THR A 145 31.73 -39.69 3.57
N VAL A 146 32.83 -39.08 3.12
CA VAL A 146 33.87 -39.70 2.28
C VAL A 146 35.26 -39.31 2.77
N THR A 147 36.24 -40.19 2.59
CA THR A 147 37.66 -39.89 2.81
C THR A 147 38.32 -39.61 1.47
N ILE A 148 39.12 -38.55 1.40
CA ILE A 148 39.99 -38.20 0.29
C ILE A 148 41.43 -38.50 0.69
N GLU A 149 42.13 -39.31 -0.10
CA GLU A 149 43.55 -39.63 0.10
C GLU A 149 44.43 -38.85 -0.90
N PRO A 150 45.73 -38.63 -0.61
CA PRO A 150 46.59 -37.84 -1.49
C PRO A 150 46.76 -38.50 -2.86
N GLY A 151 46.43 -37.77 -3.93
CA GLY A 151 46.60 -38.24 -5.32
C GLY A 151 45.63 -39.33 -5.78
N THR A 152 44.60 -39.68 -5.01
CA THR A 152 43.60 -40.70 -5.39
C THR A 152 42.31 -40.06 -5.94
N GLN A 153 41.49 -40.88 -6.60
CA GLN A 153 40.12 -40.52 -6.99
C GLN A 153 39.12 -41.30 -6.14
N THR A 154 38.54 -40.65 -5.14
CA THR A 154 37.41 -41.22 -4.38
C THR A 154 36.15 -41.17 -5.24
N THR A 155 35.28 -42.17 -5.13
CA THR A 155 33.98 -42.21 -5.84
C THR A 155 32.81 -42.27 -4.87
N VAL A 156 31.73 -41.52 -5.17
CA VAL A 156 30.52 -41.49 -4.34
C VAL A 156 29.24 -41.52 -5.18
N ARG A 157 28.19 -42.19 -4.66
CA ARG A 157 26.83 -42.12 -5.20
C ARG A 157 25.92 -41.53 -4.12
N LEU A 158 25.13 -40.53 -4.52
CA LEU A 158 24.13 -39.86 -3.69
C LEU A 158 22.76 -40.09 -4.35
N ALA A 159 21.76 -40.43 -3.53
CA ALA A 159 20.42 -40.76 -3.98
C ALA A 159 19.44 -39.78 -3.33
N LEU A 160 18.79 -38.93 -4.13
CA LEU A 160 17.87 -37.90 -3.66
C LEU A 160 16.43 -38.41 -3.66
N GLN A 161 15.71 -38.15 -2.57
CA GLN A 161 14.29 -38.46 -2.44
C GLN A 161 13.42 -37.29 -2.97
N PRO A 162 12.41 -37.51 -3.82
CA PRO A 162 11.53 -36.43 -4.27
C PRO A 162 10.77 -35.80 -3.10
N THR A 163 10.91 -34.50 -2.92
CA THR A 163 10.15 -33.72 -1.94
C THR A 163 9.08 -32.92 -2.66
N GLN A 164 7.83 -33.06 -2.23
CA GLN A 164 6.79 -32.10 -2.57
C GLN A 164 7.13 -30.78 -1.87
N VAL A 165 7.91 -29.92 -2.54
CA VAL A 165 8.19 -28.57 -2.06
C VAL A 165 6.91 -27.75 -2.20
N ALA A 166 6.06 -27.87 -1.19
CA ALA A 166 4.97 -26.95 -0.97
C ALA A 166 5.58 -25.58 -0.64
N LEU A 167 5.82 -24.77 -1.67
CA LEU A 167 5.95 -23.31 -1.55
C LEU A 167 4.58 -22.69 -1.19
N GLN A 168 4.00 -23.18 -0.10
CA GLN A 168 3.22 -22.33 0.78
C GLN A 168 4.22 -21.68 1.71
N GLN A 169 4.52 -20.40 1.47
CA GLN A 169 4.80 -19.52 2.58
C GLN A 169 3.51 -19.47 3.41
N VAL A 170 3.37 -20.39 4.36
CA VAL A 170 2.31 -20.35 5.36
C VAL A 170 2.72 -19.25 6.34
N ASP A 171 2.42 -18.01 5.99
CA ASP A 171 2.25 -17.00 7.02
C ASP A 171 1.03 -17.43 7.83
N ILE A 172 1.29 -17.96 9.03
CA ILE A 172 0.28 -18.38 10.02
C ILE A 172 -0.33 -17.11 10.64
N THR A 173 -1.00 -16.33 9.79
CA THR A 173 -1.59 -15.03 10.07
C THR A 173 -2.90 -14.82 9.32
N ALA A 174 -3.08 -15.48 8.16
CA ALA A 174 -4.30 -15.43 7.37
C ALA A 174 -5.18 -16.66 7.63
N THR A 175 -6.30 -16.42 8.31
CA THR A 175 -7.27 -17.44 8.73
C THR A 175 -7.94 -18.17 7.54
N PRO A 176 -8.58 -19.35 7.71
CA PRO A 176 -9.25 -20.07 6.61
C PRO A 176 -10.31 -19.30 5.81
N LEU A 177 -11.01 -18.32 6.40
CA LEU A 177 -11.84 -17.37 5.63
C LEU A 177 -11.00 -16.30 4.98
N GLU A 178 -10.08 -15.69 5.74
CA GLU A 178 -9.20 -14.63 5.24
C GLU A 178 -8.45 -15.12 4.01
N ALA A 179 -7.87 -16.32 4.01
CA ALA A 179 -7.21 -16.95 2.86
C ALA A 179 -8.11 -17.21 1.63
N ARG A 180 -9.45 -17.09 1.74
CA ARG A 180 -10.41 -17.23 0.63
C ARG A 180 -11.02 -15.89 0.18
N LEU A 181 -11.38 -15.01 1.12
CA LEU A 181 -11.84 -13.66 0.77
C LEU A 181 -10.68 -12.73 0.40
N THR A 182 -9.46 -13.02 0.83
CA THR A 182 -8.24 -12.32 0.42
C THR A 182 -7.84 -12.73 -0.98
N THR A 183 -7.82 -11.77 -1.90
CA THR A 183 -7.04 -11.96 -3.12
C THR A 183 -5.58 -11.66 -2.82
N ARG A 184 -4.71 -12.64 -3.07
CA ARG A 184 -3.25 -12.51 -3.04
C ARG A 184 -2.74 -12.22 -4.45
N ILE A 185 -1.76 -11.34 -4.57
CA ILE A 185 -1.03 -11.06 -5.81
C ILE A 185 0.46 -11.13 -5.49
N GLY A 186 1.19 -12.03 -6.15
CA GLY A 186 2.64 -12.21 -5.92
C GLY A 186 3.50 -11.37 -6.86
N ALA A 187 4.77 -11.15 -6.50
CA ALA A 187 5.74 -10.40 -7.32
C ALA A 187 5.71 -10.77 -8.82
N ASN A 188 5.67 -12.07 -9.15
CA ASN A 188 5.60 -12.54 -10.55
C ASN A 188 4.36 -12.08 -11.33
N GLU A 189 3.24 -11.82 -10.65
CA GLU A 189 2.02 -11.26 -11.26
C GLU A 189 2.08 -9.73 -11.33
N LEU A 190 2.66 -9.07 -10.33
CA LEU A 190 2.89 -7.63 -10.32
C LEU A 190 3.87 -7.22 -11.46
N SER A 191 4.98 -7.94 -11.62
CA SER A 191 5.96 -7.73 -12.70
C SER A 191 5.48 -8.19 -14.09
N ALA A 192 4.24 -8.68 -14.24
CA ALA A 192 3.71 -9.14 -15.52
C ALA A 192 3.13 -8.03 -16.41
N THR A 193 2.90 -6.84 -15.86
CA THR A 193 2.47 -5.61 -16.58
C THR A 193 3.40 -4.46 -16.15
N PRO A 194 3.70 -3.46 -17.01
CA PRO A 194 4.17 -2.16 -16.50
C PRO A 194 3.18 -1.62 -15.47
N MET A 195 3.65 -1.34 -14.26
CA MET A 195 2.88 -0.64 -13.23
C MET A 195 3.64 0.64 -12.88
N GLN A 196 2.96 1.78 -12.97
CA GLN A 196 3.51 3.07 -12.55
C GLN A 196 3.08 3.43 -11.13
N ASP A 197 2.05 2.78 -10.60
CA ASP A 197 1.55 2.92 -9.24
C ASP A 197 1.13 1.55 -8.68
N LEU A 198 1.24 1.35 -7.37
CA LEU A 198 0.84 0.07 -6.75
C LEU A 198 -0.66 -0.23 -6.91
N GLY A 199 -1.51 0.79 -7.05
CA GLY A 199 -2.92 0.59 -7.39
C GLY A 199 -3.11 -0.14 -8.71
N GLU A 200 -2.27 0.08 -9.73
CA GLU A 200 -2.41 -0.57 -11.06
C GLU A 200 -2.30 -2.11 -10.95
N GLY A 201 -1.56 -2.63 -9.97
CA GLY A 201 -1.51 -4.08 -9.68
C GLY A 201 -2.82 -4.66 -9.15
N LEU A 202 -3.62 -3.84 -8.45
CA LEU A 202 -4.94 -4.23 -7.94
C LEU A 202 -6.04 -4.19 -9.02
N ALA A 203 -5.80 -3.51 -10.16
CA ALA A 203 -6.79 -3.34 -11.24
C ALA A 203 -7.24 -4.63 -11.94
N ARG A 204 -6.58 -5.77 -11.66
CA ARG A 204 -6.94 -7.10 -12.19
C ARG A 204 -7.68 -7.98 -11.16
N VAL A 205 -7.99 -7.46 -9.97
CA VAL A 205 -8.69 -8.19 -8.89
C VAL A 205 -10.20 -7.91 -8.92
N PRO A 206 -11.06 -8.94 -9.03
CA PRO A 206 -12.50 -8.76 -8.97
C PRO A 206 -13.01 -8.22 -7.63
N GLY A 207 -13.87 -7.21 -7.70
CA GLY A 207 -14.36 -6.42 -6.58
C GLY A 207 -13.49 -5.22 -6.24
N ILE A 208 -12.47 -4.90 -7.06
CA ILE A 208 -11.63 -3.71 -6.92
C ILE A 208 -11.74 -2.82 -8.17
N ARG A 209 -11.87 -1.50 -7.96
CA ARG A 209 -11.63 -0.46 -8.97
C ARG A 209 -10.63 0.56 -8.46
N LEU A 210 -10.15 1.38 -9.37
CA LEU A 210 -9.26 2.50 -9.06
C LEU A 210 -9.96 3.81 -9.39
N GLN A 211 -9.76 4.81 -8.54
CA GLN A 211 -10.07 6.20 -8.86
C GLN A 211 -8.78 6.90 -9.31
N ARG A 212 -8.66 7.22 -10.61
CA ARG A 212 -7.54 8.02 -11.12
C ARG A 212 -7.72 9.49 -10.77
N ARG A 213 -6.63 10.11 -10.32
CA ARG A 213 -6.49 11.57 -10.10
C ARG A 213 -5.26 12.15 -10.80
N GLY A 214 -4.40 11.30 -11.35
CA GLY A 214 -3.17 11.66 -12.06
C GLY A 214 -2.41 10.42 -12.53
N ALA A 215 -1.09 10.54 -12.62
CA ALA A 215 -0.20 9.44 -13.02
C ALA A 215 -0.10 8.36 -11.94
N LEU A 216 0.23 8.82 -10.72
CA LEU A 216 0.45 8.02 -9.53
C LEU A 216 -0.77 8.04 -8.59
N ALA A 217 -0.64 7.35 -7.46
CA ALA A 217 -1.55 7.43 -6.32
C ALA A 217 -3.01 7.09 -6.67
N LEU A 218 -3.19 5.94 -7.31
CA LEU A 218 -4.52 5.45 -7.65
C LEU A 218 -5.21 4.95 -6.37
N ASP A 219 -6.40 5.49 -6.09
CA ASP A 219 -7.10 5.22 -4.84
C ASP A 219 -7.96 3.94 -5.01
N PRO A 220 -7.68 2.85 -4.27
CA PRO A 220 -8.40 1.59 -4.45
C PRO A 220 -9.78 1.66 -3.81
N ASN A 221 -10.79 1.46 -4.65
CA ASN A 221 -12.16 1.17 -4.24
C ASN A 221 -12.33 -0.34 -4.07
N VAL A 222 -12.73 -0.81 -2.90
CA VAL A 222 -12.96 -2.25 -2.63
C VAL A 222 -14.44 -2.47 -2.32
N ARG A 223 -15.19 -3.04 -3.26
CA ARG A 223 -16.66 -3.23 -3.15
C ARG A 223 -17.42 -1.96 -2.69
N GLY A 224 -17.07 -0.80 -3.24
CA GLY A 224 -17.65 0.49 -2.86
C GLY A 224 -16.98 1.20 -1.68
N LEU A 225 -16.18 0.50 -0.88
CA LEU A 225 -15.39 1.12 0.20
C LEU A 225 -14.24 1.94 -0.39
N THR A 226 -13.99 3.13 0.16
CA THR A 226 -12.96 4.08 -0.29
C THR A 226 -12.24 4.73 0.88
N GLY A 227 -11.09 5.36 0.62
CA GLY A 227 -10.41 6.16 1.63
C GLY A 227 -9.95 5.33 2.83
N THR A 228 -10.19 5.84 4.04
CA THR A 228 -9.87 5.17 5.31
C THR A 228 -10.75 3.97 5.64
N GLN A 229 -11.86 3.76 4.92
CA GLN A 229 -12.66 2.52 5.01
C GLN A 229 -11.82 1.29 4.59
N VAL A 230 -10.88 1.48 3.65
CA VAL A 230 -9.92 0.48 3.19
C VAL A 230 -8.57 0.73 3.87
N SER A 231 -8.31 0.01 4.96
CA SER A 231 -7.11 0.22 5.78
C SER A 231 -5.87 -0.40 5.13
N THR A 232 -4.85 0.42 4.85
CA THR A 232 -3.62 -0.03 4.19
C THR A 232 -2.48 -0.26 5.19
N PHE A 233 -1.78 -1.38 5.04
CA PHE A 233 -0.63 -1.76 5.86
C PHE A 233 0.56 -2.12 4.95
N VAL A 234 1.71 -1.48 5.16
CA VAL A 234 2.97 -1.81 4.44
C VAL A 234 3.90 -2.47 5.44
N ASP A 235 4.29 -3.73 5.23
CA ASP A 235 5.06 -4.54 6.18
C ASP A 235 4.44 -4.58 7.59
N GLY A 236 3.10 -4.51 7.68
CA GLY A 236 2.35 -4.42 8.94
C GLY A 236 2.33 -3.03 9.58
N VAL A 237 2.90 -2.00 8.96
CA VAL A 237 2.85 -0.59 9.39
C VAL A 237 1.58 0.07 8.85
N ARG A 238 0.69 0.54 9.75
CA ARG A 238 -0.54 1.27 9.39
C ARG A 238 -0.18 2.54 8.61
N SER A 239 -0.57 2.57 7.33
CA SER A 239 -0.12 3.58 6.38
C SER A 239 -1.23 4.56 6.02
N PHE A 240 -0.87 5.85 5.97
CA PHE A 240 -1.73 6.97 5.59
C PHE A 240 -1.17 7.66 4.33
N GLY A 241 -1.97 8.50 3.68
CA GLY A 241 -1.44 9.56 2.82
C GLY A 241 -1.01 10.76 3.66
N GLY A 242 -0.05 11.54 3.16
CA GLY A 242 0.42 12.81 3.69
C GLY A 242 -0.47 14.01 3.36
N GLY A 243 -1.23 13.97 2.25
CA GLY A 243 -2.06 15.06 1.78
C GLY A 243 -3.56 15.00 2.19
N PRO A 244 -4.16 16.12 2.63
CA PRO A 244 -5.59 16.21 2.95
C PRO A 244 -6.49 16.11 1.69
N ALA A 245 -5.94 16.41 0.51
CA ALA A 245 -6.67 16.31 -0.75
C ALA A 245 -6.74 14.86 -1.31
N ARG A 246 -6.04 13.89 -0.70
CA ARG A 246 -5.74 12.56 -1.28
C ARG A 246 -5.18 12.66 -2.70
N MET A 247 -4.13 13.48 -2.86
CA MET A 247 -3.30 13.49 -4.09
C MET A 247 -2.43 12.25 -4.07
N ASP A 248 -1.74 12.04 -2.96
CA ASP A 248 -1.12 10.77 -2.56
C ASP A 248 -2.10 9.81 -1.88
N THR A 249 -1.73 8.52 -1.86
CA THR A 249 -2.44 7.45 -1.16
C THR A 249 -1.46 6.67 -0.26
N PRO A 250 -1.94 5.84 0.69
CA PRO A 250 -1.06 4.96 1.44
C PRO A 250 -0.20 4.01 0.59
N LEU A 251 -0.62 3.74 -0.65
CA LEU A 251 0.07 2.86 -1.61
C LEU A 251 1.10 3.60 -2.46
N SER A 252 0.92 4.88 -2.80
CA SER A 252 1.91 5.63 -3.59
C SER A 252 3.26 5.75 -2.87
N HIS A 253 3.24 5.71 -1.53
CA HIS A 253 4.41 5.81 -0.65
C HIS A 253 5.23 4.51 -0.53
N THR A 254 5.25 3.67 -1.56
CA THR A 254 6.08 2.45 -1.71
C THR A 254 6.19 2.07 -3.18
N ASP A 255 7.41 1.81 -3.66
CA ASP A 255 7.68 1.54 -5.07
C ASP A 255 7.18 0.15 -5.53
N PRO A 256 6.52 0.04 -6.70
CA PRO A 256 6.08 -1.23 -7.27
C PRO A 256 7.13 -2.35 -7.34
N SER A 257 8.40 -2.01 -7.57
CA SER A 257 9.51 -2.97 -7.70
C SER A 257 10.09 -3.46 -6.37
N SER A 258 9.63 -2.90 -5.24
CA SER A 258 9.99 -3.37 -3.89
C SER A 258 9.03 -4.46 -3.36
N VAL A 259 7.85 -4.61 -3.96
CA VAL A 259 6.75 -5.41 -3.40
C VAL A 259 6.85 -6.88 -3.77
N GLN A 260 6.91 -7.74 -2.75
CA GLN A 260 6.93 -9.19 -2.90
C GLN A 260 5.51 -9.76 -3.01
N ARG A 261 4.55 -9.13 -2.33
CA ARG A 261 3.14 -9.53 -2.31
C ARG A 261 2.22 -8.37 -1.97
N MET A 262 1.03 -8.35 -2.58
CA MET A 262 -0.14 -7.65 -2.06
C MET A 262 -1.24 -8.64 -1.66
N GLU A 263 -2.00 -8.31 -0.62
CA GLU A 263 -3.15 -9.06 -0.12
C GLU A 263 -4.33 -8.09 0.10
N VAL A 264 -5.51 -8.38 -0.45
CA VAL A 264 -6.71 -7.53 -0.24
C VAL A 264 -7.84 -8.32 0.42
N VAL A 265 -8.06 -8.06 1.70
CA VAL A 265 -9.12 -8.69 2.52
C VAL A 265 -10.43 -7.94 2.30
N ARG A 266 -11.37 -8.56 1.57
CA ARG A 266 -12.67 -7.98 1.23
C ARG A 266 -13.66 -8.17 2.38
N GLY A 267 -14.11 -7.07 3.00
CA GLY A 267 -15.01 -7.07 4.15
C GLY A 267 -14.31 -7.03 5.52
N PRO A 268 -15.08 -6.97 6.63
CA PRO A 268 -14.61 -6.66 7.98
C PRO A 268 -13.94 -7.85 8.69
N TYR A 269 -13.09 -8.60 7.97
CA TYR A 269 -12.47 -9.84 8.43
C TYR A 269 -11.00 -9.68 8.88
N ALA A 270 -10.34 -8.58 8.49
CA ALA A 270 -8.93 -8.29 8.77
C ALA A 270 -8.63 -7.79 10.20
N LEU A 271 -9.46 -8.15 11.18
CA LEU A 271 -9.46 -7.56 12.53
C LEU A 271 -8.17 -7.83 13.33
N ALA A 272 -7.32 -8.78 12.92
CA ALA A 272 -5.99 -8.98 13.50
C ALA A 272 -4.95 -7.91 13.09
N GLN A 273 -5.27 -7.06 12.10
CA GLN A 273 -4.43 -5.97 11.60
C GLN A 273 -4.85 -4.60 12.17
N GLY A 274 -6.16 -4.29 12.20
CA GLY A 274 -6.69 -3.03 12.73
C GLY A 274 -8.22 -2.90 12.57
N PRO A 275 -8.84 -1.88 13.19
CA PRO A 275 -10.24 -1.54 12.96
C PRO A 275 -10.40 -1.09 11.50
N SER A 276 -11.13 -1.87 10.70
CA SER A 276 -11.14 -1.74 9.24
C SER A 276 -12.35 -2.42 8.59
N LEU A 277 -12.97 -1.73 7.63
CA LEU A 277 -14.15 -2.24 6.90
C LEU A 277 -13.73 -3.17 5.75
N SER A 278 -12.49 -2.99 5.27
CA SER A 278 -11.70 -3.86 4.40
C SER A 278 -10.22 -3.46 4.57
N SER A 279 -9.26 -4.30 4.16
CA SER A 279 -7.84 -3.95 4.24
C SER A 279 -7.02 -4.37 3.03
N ILE A 280 -5.93 -3.63 2.79
CA ILE A 280 -4.87 -3.98 1.85
C ILE A 280 -3.57 -4.14 2.65
N ARG A 281 -2.90 -5.29 2.53
CA ARG A 281 -1.54 -5.49 3.02
C ARG A 281 -0.56 -5.54 1.85
N VAL A 282 0.55 -4.85 2.00
CA VAL A 282 1.69 -4.85 1.07
C VAL A 282 2.88 -5.38 1.85
N ASP A 283 3.53 -6.44 1.38
CA ASP A 283 4.72 -7.02 2.01
C ASP A 283 5.93 -6.78 1.08
N THR A 284 6.95 -6.03 1.54
CA THR A 284 8.17 -5.74 0.76
C THR A 284 9.34 -6.67 1.08
N GLN A 285 9.22 -7.43 2.16
CA GLN A 285 10.29 -8.26 2.70
C GLN A 285 10.46 -9.58 1.95
N ALA A 286 11.54 -9.69 1.17
CA ALA A 286 11.90 -10.93 0.48
C ALA A 286 12.37 -12.03 1.45
N PRO A 287 12.13 -13.32 1.16
CA PRO A 287 12.84 -14.42 1.83
C PRO A 287 14.33 -14.38 1.47
N VAL A 288 15.20 -14.04 2.43
CA VAL A 288 16.64 -13.95 2.17
C VAL A 288 17.26 -15.36 2.18
N PRO A 289 17.92 -15.82 1.10
CA PRO A 289 18.47 -17.15 0.96
C PRO A 289 19.79 -17.32 1.72
N ASN A 290 20.31 -18.55 1.75
CA ASN A 290 21.57 -18.90 2.39
C ASN A 290 22.76 -18.78 1.41
N THR A 291 22.82 -17.68 0.66
CA THR A 291 23.95 -17.31 -0.21
C THR A 291 24.50 -15.95 0.26
N PRO A 292 25.83 -15.69 0.19
CA PRO A 292 26.39 -14.42 0.65
C PRO A 292 25.92 -13.19 -0.14
N PHE A 293 25.54 -13.41 -1.41
CA PHE A 293 25.15 -12.40 -2.37
C PHE A 293 24.31 -13.07 -3.47
N THR A 294 23.23 -12.42 -3.90
CA THR A 294 22.41 -12.70 -5.09
C THR A 294 21.54 -11.47 -5.33
N GLY A 295 20.97 -11.34 -6.52
CA GLY A 295 20.10 -10.19 -6.80
C GLY A 295 19.42 -10.23 -8.16
N THR A 296 18.74 -9.13 -8.44
CA THR A 296 18.14 -8.85 -9.74
C THR A 296 18.36 -7.40 -10.15
N VAL A 297 18.45 -7.17 -11.46
CA VAL A 297 18.34 -5.84 -12.07
C VAL A 297 17.19 -5.87 -13.05
N HIS A 298 16.31 -4.87 -12.97
CA HIS A 298 15.16 -4.70 -13.84
C HIS A 298 15.25 -3.37 -14.56
N THR A 299 14.88 -3.37 -15.83
CA THR A 299 14.60 -2.15 -16.60
C THR A 299 13.32 -2.33 -17.41
N GLY A 300 12.59 -1.25 -17.64
CA GLY A 300 11.48 -1.26 -18.57
C GLY A 300 11.14 0.10 -19.13
N PHE A 301 10.52 0.11 -20.31
CA PHE A 301 10.08 1.31 -21.02
C PHE A 301 8.63 1.14 -21.47
N THR A 302 7.84 2.21 -21.38
CA THR A 302 6.42 2.26 -21.78
C THR A 302 6.17 3.46 -22.68
N SER A 303 5.71 3.25 -23.92
CA SER A 303 5.78 4.28 -24.97
C SER A 303 4.85 5.47 -24.75
N ASN A 304 3.60 5.23 -24.34
CA ASN A 304 2.69 6.30 -23.93
C ASN A 304 3.02 6.64 -22.47
N ARG A 305 3.34 7.91 -22.18
CA ARG A 305 4.14 8.44 -21.03
C ARG A 305 5.67 8.38 -21.16
N GLU A 306 6.25 7.86 -22.25
CA GLU A 306 7.72 7.63 -22.40
C GLU A 306 8.42 7.05 -21.16
N ALA A 307 7.70 6.28 -20.35
CA ALA A 307 8.02 6.07 -18.94
C ALA A 307 9.13 5.03 -18.76
N LEU A 308 10.22 5.44 -18.10
CA LEU A 308 11.37 4.61 -17.79
C LEU A 308 11.25 4.06 -16.37
N ASN A 309 11.51 2.76 -16.22
CA ASN A 309 11.63 2.08 -14.94
C ASN A 309 13.03 1.46 -14.81
N LEU A 310 13.68 1.66 -13.66
CA LEU A 310 14.95 1.04 -13.28
C LEU A 310 14.85 0.52 -11.84
N ASN A 311 15.28 -0.71 -11.59
CA ASN A 311 15.42 -1.28 -10.25
C ASN A 311 16.69 -2.13 -10.14
N GLY A 312 17.35 -2.04 -8.99
CA GLY A 312 18.32 -3.03 -8.52
C GLY A 312 17.92 -3.56 -7.15
N HIS A 313 17.94 -4.89 -6.99
CA HIS A 313 17.62 -5.57 -5.74
C HIS A 313 18.73 -6.56 -5.41
N VAL A 314 19.39 -6.41 -4.26
CA VAL A 314 20.54 -7.23 -3.84
C VAL A 314 20.35 -7.68 -2.40
N LEU A 315 20.58 -8.97 -2.14
CA LEU A 315 20.26 -9.60 -0.86
C LEU A 315 21.18 -10.81 -0.58
N GLY A 316 21.35 -11.16 0.68
CA GLY A 316 22.20 -12.30 1.07
C GLY A 316 22.34 -12.51 2.57
N ARG A 317 22.89 -13.67 2.95
CA ARG A 317 23.20 -14.08 4.33
C ARG A 317 24.63 -14.60 4.43
N THR A 318 25.36 -14.12 5.43
CA THR A 318 26.68 -14.62 5.85
C THR A 318 26.61 -15.04 7.31
N GLY A 319 26.61 -16.35 7.56
CA GLY A 319 26.38 -16.90 8.88
C GLY A 319 24.99 -16.52 9.42
N ARG A 320 24.94 -15.74 10.50
CA ARG A 320 23.70 -15.27 11.14
C ARG A 320 23.25 -13.88 10.68
N LEU A 321 24.10 -13.12 9.98
CA LEU A 321 23.78 -11.78 9.50
C LEU A 321 23.20 -11.88 8.08
N PHE A 322 22.07 -11.21 7.84
CA PHE A 322 21.47 -11.09 6.52
C PHE A 322 21.17 -9.62 6.17
N TYR A 323 21.13 -9.34 4.86
CA TYR A 323 20.80 -8.03 4.31
C TYR A 323 19.93 -8.16 3.05
N ASP A 324 19.21 -7.09 2.73
CA ASP A 324 18.20 -7.01 1.68
C ASP A 324 18.04 -5.53 1.30
N VAL A 325 18.49 -5.15 0.09
CA VAL A 325 18.58 -3.75 -0.37
C VAL A 325 17.96 -3.63 -1.76
N ASN A 326 16.86 -2.89 -1.86
CA ASN A 326 16.15 -2.58 -3.09
C ASN A 326 16.27 -1.08 -3.38
N ALA A 327 16.61 -0.71 -4.61
CA ALA A 327 16.72 0.68 -5.05
C ALA A 327 16.02 0.83 -6.41
N ALA A 328 15.08 1.76 -6.49
CA ALA A 328 14.22 1.99 -7.64
C ALA A 328 14.31 3.45 -8.11
N TYR A 329 14.25 3.66 -9.43
CA TYR A 329 14.12 4.96 -10.07
C TYR A 329 13.14 4.86 -11.24
N ARG A 330 12.16 5.75 -11.29
CA ARG A 330 11.09 5.74 -12.29
C ARG A 330 10.74 7.16 -12.72
N THR A 331 10.46 7.33 -14.00
CA THR A 331 9.91 8.56 -14.57
C THR A 331 8.71 8.23 -15.46
N GLY A 332 7.82 9.20 -15.61
CA GLY A 332 6.82 9.21 -16.67
C GLY A 332 6.47 10.63 -17.06
N ASP A 333 6.16 10.83 -18.34
CA ASP A 333 5.65 12.07 -18.90
C ASP A 333 4.12 12.03 -19.02
N ASP A 334 3.53 13.05 -19.62
CA ASP A 334 2.13 13.15 -20.02
C ASP A 334 1.70 12.00 -20.97
N TYR A 335 0.42 11.59 -20.94
CA TYR A 335 -0.12 10.56 -21.85
C TYR A 335 -1.14 11.11 -22.84
N THR A 336 -1.26 10.44 -23.99
CA THR A 336 -2.39 10.64 -24.91
C THR A 336 -3.47 9.59 -24.68
N ALA A 337 -4.74 10.01 -24.74
CA ALA A 337 -5.88 9.12 -24.87
C ALA A 337 -6.06 8.65 -26.34
N GLY A 338 -6.93 7.68 -26.57
CA GLY A 338 -7.18 7.07 -27.89
C GLY A 338 -7.73 8.02 -28.96
N ASP A 339 -8.21 9.22 -28.58
CA ASP A 339 -8.67 10.28 -29.48
C ASP A 339 -7.60 11.36 -29.74
N GLY A 340 -6.43 11.24 -29.14
CA GLY A 340 -5.35 12.23 -29.19
C GLY A 340 -5.37 13.28 -28.08
N THR A 341 -6.34 13.25 -27.16
CA THR A 341 -6.36 14.11 -25.97
C THR A 341 -5.10 13.91 -25.13
N ALA A 342 -4.23 14.90 -25.06
CA ALA A 342 -3.07 14.91 -24.17
C ALA A 342 -3.50 15.25 -22.73
N VAL A 343 -3.12 14.39 -21.78
CA VAL A 343 -3.47 14.48 -20.35
C VAL A 343 -2.18 14.64 -19.54
N ARG A 344 -2.12 15.68 -18.72
CA ARG A 344 -0.98 15.91 -17.83
C ARG A 344 -0.79 14.75 -16.84
N SER A 345 0.39 14.13 -16.87
CA SER A 345 0.76 12.98 -16.03
C SER A 345 2.27 12.83 -15.78
N GLY A 346 3.06 13.89 -15.97
CA GLY A 346 4.46 13.93 -15.51
C GLY A 346 4.64 13.47 -14.06
N PHE A 347 5.73 12.73 -13.79
CA PHE A 347 6.26 12.44 -12.46
C PHE A 347 7.73 11.96 -12.51
N GLU A 348 8.47 12.20 -11.43
CA GLU A 348 9.72 11.51 -11.08
C GLU A 348 9.56 10.80 -9.72
N SER A 349 10.19 9.64 -9.54
CA SER A 349 10.10 8.83 -8.32
C SER A 349 11.38 8.03 -8.08
N ALA A 350 11.97 8.14 -6.89
CA ALA A 350 13.11 7.34 -6.43
C ALA A 350 12.82 6.72 -5.05
N GLU A 351 13.10 5.43 -4.87
CA GLU A 351 13.09 4.78 -3.54
C GLU A 351 14.39 4.04 -3.28
N VAL A 352 14.89 4.11 -2.04
CA VAL A 352 15.87 3.16 -1.51
C VAL A 352 15.32 2.53 -0.24
N ARG A 353 15.27 1.21 -0.20
CA ARG A 353 14.77 0.39 0.90
C ARG A 353 15.83 -0.62 1.31
N SER A 354 16.27 -0.54 2.56
CA SER A 354 17.34 -1.38 3.12
C SER A 354 16.87 -2.06 4.39
N ARG A 355 17.03 -3.38 4.46
CA ARG A 355 16.78 -4.21 5.64
C ARG A 355 18.03 -5.00 6.01
N VAL A 356 18.34 -5.04 7.30
CA VAL A 356 19.43 -5.83 7.88
C VAL A 356 18.86 -6.61 9.06
N GLY A 357 19.28 -7.86 9.23
CA GLY A 357 18.82 -8.67 10.35
C GLY A 357 19.81 -9.72 10.82
N LEU A 358 19.59 -10.16 12.04
CA LEU A 358 20.41 -11.11 12.77
C LEU A 358 19.54 -12.27 13.24
N ASP A 359 19.84 -13.46 12.72
CA ASP A 359 19.28 -14.73 13.19
C ASP A 359 19.98 -15.09 14.52
N LEU A 360 19.34 -14.72 15.65
CA LEU A 360 19.89 -14.82 17.00
C LEU A 360 20.11 -16.29 17.43
N ASN A 361 19.24 -17.16 16.93
CA ASN A 361 19.30 -18.62 16.97
C ASN A 361 18.26 -19.14 15.95
N ASP A 362 18.19 -20.45 15.78
CA ASP A 362 17.34 -21.09 14.75
C ASP A 362 15.83 -20.80 14.92
N GLY A 363 15.41 -20.37 16.12
CA GLY A 363 14.05 -19.98 16.48
C GLY A 363 13.85 -18.51 16.82
N SER A 364 14.82 -17.59 16.63
CA SER A 364 14.50 -16.15 16.67
C SER A 364 15.41 -15.23 15.88
N ARG A 365 14.80 -14.13 15.42
CA ARG A 365 15.35 -13.11 14.51
C ARG A 365 15.08 -11.72 15.05
N LEU A 366 16.05 -10.83 14.90
CA LEU A 366 15.88 -9.38 15.00
C LEU A 366 16.19 -8.77 13.64
N SER A 367 15.38 -7.83 13.15
CA SER A 367 15.64 -7.10 11.91
C SER A 367 15.24 -5.64 12.01
N ALA A 368 16.00 -4.79 11.32
CA ALA A 368 15.71 -3.37 11.15
C ALA A 368 15.61 -3.05 9.65
N GLN A 369 14.60 -2.29 9.26
CA GLN A 369 14.36 -1.82 7.90
C GLN A 369 14.23 -0.29 7.91
N VAL A 370 14.80 0.36 6.91
CA VAL A 370 14.63 1.78 6.62
C VAL A 370 14.29 1.93 5.14
N SER A 371 13.33 2.78 4.80
CA SER A 371 13.12 3.21 3.41
C SER A 371 13.01 4.72 3.32
N TYR A 372 13.62 5.30 2.30
CA TYR A 372 13.43 6.70 1.90
C TYR A 372 12.94 6.72 0.46
N GLN A 373 11.86 7.46 0.22
CA GLN A 373 11.30 7.70 -1.10
C GLN A 373 11.14 9.20 -1.32
N ASP A 374 11.54 9.67 -2.50
CA ASP A 374 11.35 11.02 -3.00
C ASP A 374 10.60 10.95 -4.33
N GLN A 375 9.54 11.72 -4.49
CA GLN A 375 8.78 11.86 -5.73
C GLN A 375 8.63 13.34 -6.05
N ARG A 376 8.76 13.74 -7.32
CA ARG A 376 8.77 15.16 -7.73
C ARG A 376 7.91 15.39 -8.97
N ASP A 377 7.46 16.64 -9.11
CA ASP A 377 6.72 17.18 -10.26
C ASP A 377 5.49 16.35 -10.68
N VAL A 378 4.80 15.75 -9.70
CA VAL A 378 3.70 14.81 -9.93
C VAL A 378 2.43 15.56 -10.35
N ALA A 379 2.03 15.36 -11.60
CA ALA A 379 0.89 16.06 -12.21
C ALA A 379 -0.47 15.46 -11.84
N TYR A 380 -1.40 16.34 -11.47
CA TYR A 380 -2.79 16.04 -11.12
C TYR A 380 -3.77 16.79 -12.04
N PRO A 381 -4.13 16.20 -13.21
CA PRO A 381 -5.10 16.78 -14.11
C PRO A 381 -6.47 16.88 -13.42
N GLY A 382 -7.19 17.96 -13.70
CA GLY A 382 -8.47 18.28 -13.10
C GLY A 382 -8.42 18.89 -11.70
N ARG A 383 -7.23 19.06 -11.12
CA ARG A 383 -7.03 19.63 -9.77
C ARG A 383 -6.42 21.03 -9.80
N PRO A 384 -6.75 21.90 -8.82
CA PRO A 384 -6.26 23.27 -8.76
C PRO A 384 -4.77 23.39 -8.39
N LEU A 385 -4.12 22.28 -8.00
CA LEU A 385 -2.72 22.15 -7.62
C LEU A 385 -2.13 20.88 -8.23
N ASP A 386 -0.83 20.89 -8.51
CA ASP A 386 0.02 19.70 -8.70
C ASP A 386 0.83 19.45 -7.41
N ALA A 387 1.41 18.26 -7.24
CA ALA A 387 2.32 18.01 -6.12
C ALA A 387 3.76 18.32 -6.57
N ALA A 388 4.40 19.29 -5.91
CA ALA A 388 5.80 19.61 -6.15
C ALA A 388 6.72 18.48 -5.65
N PHE A 389 6.39 17.89 -4.50
CA PHE A 389 7.08 16.71 -3.99
C PHE A 389 6.23 15.85 -3.04
N PHE A 390 6.60 14.57 -2.94
CA PHE A 390 6.29 13.67 -1.84
C PHE A 390 7.59 13.08 -1.29
N GLU A 391 8.00 13.44 -0.08
CA GLU A 391 9.18 12.87 0.58
C GLU A 391 8.73 12.01 1.77
N THR A 392 9.02 10.70 1.75
CA THR A 392 8.63 9.75 2.80
C THR A 392 9.83 8.99 3.35
N LEU A 393 10.08 9.12 4.65
CA LEU A 393 11.06 8.33 5.41
C LEU A 393 10.33 7.35 6.35
N ARG A 394 10.64 6.06 6.27
CA ARG A 394 10.09 5.00 7.14
C ARG A 394 11.21 4.24 7.86
N GLY A 395 10.95 3.84 9.11
CA GLY A 395 11.78 2.94 9.89
C GLY A 395 10.92 1.88 10.61
N LEU A 396 11.37 0.63 10.59
CA LEU A 396 10.72 -0.53 11.21
C LEU A 396 11.77 -1.38 11.93
N LEU A 397 11.52 -1.71 13.19
CA LEU A 397 12.25 -2.72 13.95
C LEU A 397 11.31 -3.88 14.24
N ARG A 398 11.69 -5.11 13.88
CA ARG A 398 10.90 -6.34 14.13
C ARG A 398 11.74 -7.41 14.81
N TYR A 399 11.19 -7.97 15.89
CA TYR A 399 11.60 -9.21 16.52
C TYR A 399 10.58 -10.32 16.21
N GLU A 400 11.08 -11.48 15.84
CA GLU A 400 10.30 -12.69 15.56
C GLU A 400 10.89 -13.86 16.35
N TRP A 401 10.04 -14.68 16.96
CA TRP A 401 10.41 -15.94 17.60
C TRP A 401 9.41 -17.03 17.20
N SER A 402 9.92 -18.25 17.01
CA SER A 402 9.14 -19.45 16.73
C SER A 402 9.50 -20.57 17.71
N GLY A 403 8.53 -21.44 18.00
CA GLY A 403 8.70 -22.55 18.92
C GLY A 403 7.71 -23.69 18.66
N THR A 404 7.90 -24.80 19.35
CA THR A 404 7.19 -26.07 19.10
C THR A 404 6.19 -26.45 20.21
N GLY A 405 6.01 -25.60 21.22
CA GLY A 405 5.14 -25.83 22.36
C GLY A 405 3.75 -25.20 22.20
N THR A 406 3.09 -24.87 23.32
CA THR A 406 1.81 -24.14 23.29
C THR A 406 1.96 -22.76 22.65
N VAL A 407 3.09 -22.06 22.86
CA VAL A 407 3.45 -20.86 22.10
C VAL A 407 4.18 -21.31 20.83
N GLN A 408 3.59 -21.05 19.66
CA GLN A 408 4.16 -21.39 18.35
C GLN A 408 4.92 -20.22 17.74
N ARG A 409 4.42 -18.99 17.92
CA ARG A 409 5.07 -17.77 17.44
C ARG A 409 4.90 -16.62 18.42
N LEU A 410 5.90 -15.73 18.47
CA LEU A 410 5.84 -14.41 19.07
C LEU A 410 6.38 -13.39 18.05
N GLU A 411 5.69 -12.27 17.93
CA GLU A 411 6.06 -11.16 17.05
C GLU A 411 5.99 -9.86 17.86
N ALA A 412 7.04 -9.04 17.77
CA ALA A 412 7.01 -7.69 18.30
C ALA A 412 7.63 -6.74 17.26
N GLN A 413 6.94 -5.66 16.93
CA GLN A 413 7.47 -4.62 16.04
C GLN A 413 7.16 -3.22 16.53
N GLY A 414 8.11 -2.32 16.32
CA GLY A 414 7.98 -0.88 16.54
C GLY A 414 8.39 -0.13 15.27
N TYR A 415 7.66 0.92 14.93
CA TYR A 415 7.83 1.64 13.67
C TYR A 415 7.63 3.15 13.83
N GLY A 416 8.20 3.90 12.89
CA GLY A 416 7.95 5.31 12.70
C GLY A 416 8.08 5.70 11.23
N TYR A 417 7.27 6.65 10.77
CA TYR A 417 7.46 7.29 9.47
C TYR A 417 7.00 8.75 9.47
N GLN A 418 7.56 9.51 8.56
CA GLN A 418 7.18 10.88 8.24
C GLN A 418 6.98 10.98 6.72
N THR A 419 5.89 11.60 6.30
CA THR A 419 5.63 12.00 4.91
C THR A 419 5.46 13.51 4.88
N LEU A 420 6.28 14.17 4.08
CA LEU A 420 6.17 15.59 3.72
C LEU A 420 5.60 15.69 2.30
N HIS A 421 4.69 16.63 2.09
CA HIS A 421 4.01 16.81 0.81
C HIS A 421 3.77 18.30 0.56
N GLY A 422 4.40 18.82 -0.49
CA GLY A 422 4.21 20.19 -0.96
C GLY A 422 3.36 20.23 -2.23
N MET A 423 2.28 20.99 -2.22
CA MET A 423 1.42 21.25 -3.39
C MET A 423 1.62 22.66 -3.92
N THR A 424 1.59 22.85 -5.23
CA THR A 424 1.75 24.16 -5.89
C THR A 424 0.79 24.34 -7.07
N ASN A 425 0.46 25.58 -7.41
CA ASN A 425 -0.32 25.92 -8.61
C ASN A 425 0.50 26.37 -9.81
N GLU A 426 1.84 26.36 -9.75
CA GLU A 426 2.71 26.99 -10.75
C GLU A 426 2.46 26.54 -12.20
N ASN A 427 2.09 25.27 -12.39
CA ASN A 427 1.78 24.65 -13.69
C ASN A 427 0.26 24.63 -14.01
N LYS A 428 -0.52 25.55 -13.45
CA LYS A 428 -1.99 25.68 -13.63
C LYS A 428 -2.37 27.07 -14.16
N GLN A 429 -3.53 27.17 -14.81
CA GLN A 429 -4.10 28.45 -15.30
C GLN A 429 -4.25 29.50 -14.18
N SER A 430 -4.46 29.07 -12.93
CA SER A 430 -4.55 29.94 -11.76
C SER A 430 -3.27 30.75 -11.49
N ALA A 431 -2.10 30.26 -11.92
CA ALA A 431 -0.82 30.96 -11.80
C ALA A 431 -0.53 31.94 -12.96
N GLN A 432 -1.48 32.10 -13.88
CA GLN A 432 -1.45 33.02 -15.02
C GLN A 432 -2.57 34.09 -14.89
N PRO A 433 -2.43 35.29 -15.49
CA PRO A 433 -3.51 36.26 -15.58
C PRO A 433 -4.65 35.75 -16.47
N ASP A 434 -5.90 36.11 -16.15
CA ASP A 434 -7.09 35.78 -16.95
C ASP A 434 -8.17 36.85 -16.75
N PRO A 435 -8.52 37.67 -17.76
CA PRO A 435 -9.46 38.77 -17.62
C PRO A 435 -10.91 38.33 -17.41
N ASN A 436 -11.25 37.05 -17.66
CA ASN A 436 -12.60 36.51 -17.47
C ASN A 436 -12.80 35.89 -16.07
N ARG A 437 -11.76 35.91 -15.25
CA ARG A 437 -11.68 35.25 -13.95
C ARG A 437 -11.69 36.26 -12.82
N MET A 438 -12.22 35.87 -11.66
CA MET A 438 -12.09 36.63 -10.42
C MET A 438 -11.26 35.83 -9.40
N PRO A 439 -10.14 36.35 -8.88
CA PRO A 439 -9.42 37.53 -9.35
C PRO A 439 -8.77 37.31 -10.73
N PRO A 440 -8.62 38.38 -11.55
CA PRO A 440 -8.06 38.27 -12.89
C PRO A 440 -6.51 38.27 -12.92
N PHE A 441 -5.88 38.64 -11.80
CA PHE A 441 -4.43 38.59 -11.64
C PHE A 441 -3.95 37.15 -11.33
N PRO A 442 -2.69 36.80 -11.66
CA PRO A 442 -2.13 35.49 -11.33
C PRO A 442 -1.99 35.30 -9.82
N LEU A 443 -2.34 34.10 -9.34
CA LEU A 443 -2.19 33.70 -7.94
C LEU A 443 -0.97 32.79 -7.77
N ARG A 444 -0.24 32.96 -6.67
CA ARG A 444 0.64 31.92 -6.11
C ARG A 444 -0.16 31.20 -5.02
N ILE A 445 -0.30 29.89 -5.13
CA ILE A 445 -1.00 29.05 -4.14
C ILE A 445 -0.10 27.87 -3.82
N ALA A 446 0.24 27.71 -2.55
CA ALA A 446 1.01 26.58 -2.04
C ALA A 446 0.26 25.92 -0.88
N VAL A 447 0.45 24.63 -0.66
CA VAL A 447 -0.04 23.93 0.53
C VAL A 447 1.05 22.98 1.02
N ASP A 448 1.54 23.24 2.22
CA ASP A 448 2.57 22.42 2.87
C ASP A 448 1.88 21.49 3.89
N THR A 449 2.13 20.19 3.80
CA THR A 449 1.51 19.19 4.68
C THR A 449 2.53 18.18 5.21
N GLU A 450 2.32 17.78 6.46
CA GLU A 450 3.14 16.80 7.16
C GLU A 450 2.23 15.77 7.84
N VAL A 451 2.58 14.49 7.67
CA VAL A 451 2.01 13.38 8.44
C VAL A 451 3.14 12.57 9.05
N ALA A 452 3.21 12.57 10.38
CA ALA A 452 4.20 11.82 11.15
C ALA A 452 3.49 10.78 12.04
N THR A 453 3.84 9.51 11.90
CA THR A 453 3.23 8.39 12.63
C THR A 453 4.28 7.56 13.34
N PHE A 454 4.08 7.25 14.63
CA PHE A 454 4.84 6.25 15.36
C PHE A 454 3.90 5.21 15.96
N GLY A 455 4.34 3.96 16.07
CA GLY A 455 3.47 2.89 16.58
C GLY A 455 4.18 1.55 16.75
N GLY A 456 3.38 0.53 17.06
CA GLY A 456 3.88 -0.83 17.25
C GLY A 456 2.77 -1.88 17.33
N ARG A 457 3.21 -3.14 17.36
CA ARG A 457 2.37 -4.33 17.46
C ARG A 457 3.11 -5.40 18.25
N ALA A 458 2.41 -6.11 19.12
CA ALA A 458 2.91 -7.33 19.76
C ALA A 458 1.83 -8.41 19.64
N ALA A 459 2.20 -9.58 19.13
CA ALA A 459 1.29 -10.69 18.85
C ALA A 459 1.89 -12.04 19.25
N ALA A 460 1.03 -12.99 19.61
CA ALA A 460 1.38 -14.34 20.01
C ALA A 460 0.40 -15.34 19.38
N ASP A 461 0.94 -16.41 18.79
CA ASP A 461 0.17 -17.48 18.16
C ASP A 461 0.28 -18.76 19.00
N LEU A 462 -0.86 -19.24 19.49
CA LEU A 462 -0.95 -20.24 20.56
C LEU A 462 -1.69 -21.51 20.10
N GLN A 463 -1.01 -22.66 20.09
CA GLN A 463 -1.63 -23.96 19.84
C GLN A 463 -2.26 -24.50 21.12
N LEU A 464 -3.55 -24.20 21.33
CA LEU A 464 -4.29 -24.60 22.54
C LEU A 464 -4.66 -26.10 22.54
N ALA A 465 -4.91 -26.65 21.35
CA ALA A 465 -5.10 -28.07 21.10
C ALA A 465 -4.72 -28.39 19.62
N PRO A 466 -4.53 -29.65 19.20
CA PRO A 466 -4.13 -29.99 17.84
C PRO A 466 -5.08 -29.51 16.72
N THR A 467 -6.32 -29.14 17.06
CA THR A 467 -7.31 -28.57 16.14
C THR A 467 -7.79 -27.17 16.54
N VAL A 468 -7.11 -26.50 17.49
CA VAL A 468 -7.48 -25.18 18.01
C VAL A 468 -6.25 -24.29 18.15
N MET A 469 -6.25 -23.16 17.44
CA MET A 469 -5.21 -22.12 17.50
C MET A 469 -5.82 -20.80 17.96
N LEU A 470 -5.10 -20.05 18.79
CA LEU A 470 -5.46 -18.71 19.25
C LEU A 470 -4.33 -17.74 18.91
N SER A 471 -4.58 -16.85 17.96
CA SER A 471 -3.73 -15.70 17.67
C SER A 471 -4.24 -14.50 18.45
N THR A 472 -3.41 -13.87 19.28
CA THR A 472 -3.82 -12.76 20.16
C THR A 472 -2.75 -11.68 20.20
N GLY A 473 -3.14 -10.42 20.40
CA GLY A 473 -2.17 -9.34 20.43
C GLY A 473 -2.74 -7.95 20.73
N ILE A 474 -1.82 -7.00 20.76
CA ILE A 474 -2.07 -5.56 20.89
C ILE A 474 -1.40 -4.83 19.73
N ALA A 475 -2.02 -3.74 19.28
CA ALA A 475 -1.46 -2.83 18.28
C ALA A 475 -1.88 -1.39 18.58
N GLY A 476 -1.08 -0.43 18.14
CA GLY A 476 -1.43 0.97 18.26
C GLY A 476 -0.46 1.90 17.56
N TYR A 477 -0.88 3.15 17.38
CA TYR A 477 -0.07 4.22 16.82
C TYR A 477 -0.52 5.58 17.37
N SER A 478 0.35 6.58 17.28
CA SER A 478 -0.03 7.99 17.31
C SER A 478 0.41 8.64 16.00
N ALA A 479 -0.51 9.34 15.34
CA ALA A 479 -0.33 9.98 14.05
C ALA A 479 -0.68 11.47 14.17
N TYR A 480 0.33 12.31 13.97
CA TYR A 480 0.22 13.77 13.86
C TYR A 480 0.00 14.17 12.40
N ARG A 481 -0.90 15.11 12.14
CA ARG A 481 -1.22 15.61 10.79
C ARG A 481 -1.43 17.12 10.79
N THR A 482 -0.69 17.84 9.96
CA THR A 482 -0.89 19.29 9.75
C THR A 482 -0.90 19.61 8.26
N ALA A 483 -1.63 20.67 7.90
CA ALA A 483 -1.69 21.20 6.55
C ALA A 483 -1.97 22.69 6.61
N THR A 484 -1.09 23.51 6.01
CA THR A 484 -1.25 24.97 5.95
C THR A 484 -1.22 25.42 4.49
N ARG A 485 -2.22 26.22 4.09
CA ARG A 485 -2.38 26.75 2.73
C ARG A 485 -1.95 28.21 2.70
N PHE A 486 -1.09 28.55 1.75
CA PHE A 486 -0.60 29.91 1.49
C PHE A 486 -1.18 30.44 0.18
N ARG A 487 -1.49 31.73 0.14
CA ARG A 487 -1.98 32.44 -1.06
C ARG A 487 -1.30 33.80 -1.15
N ASP A 488 -0.84 34.14 -2.34
CA ASP A 488 -0.31 35.47 -2.64
C ASP A 488 -0.65 35.86 -4.09
N ARG A 489 -0.48 37.14 -4.42
CA ARG A 489 -0.46 37.61 -5.80
C ARG A 489 0.91 37.24 -6.42
N ARG A 490 0.95 36.84 -7.69
CA ARG A 490 2.21 36.47 -8.37
C ARG A 490 2.97 37.66 -8.95
N ASP A 491 2.28 38.76 -9.23
CA ASP A 491 2.79 40.00 -9.83
C ASP A 491 2.74 41.20 -8.86
N ASP A 492 3.64 42.17 -9.01
CA ASP A 492 3.78 43.37 -8.16
C ASP A 492 2.65 44.41 -8.32
N GLY A 493 1.44 43.98 -8.69
CA GLY A 493 0.32 44.87 -9.03
C GLY A 493 -0.34 45.51 -7.80
N PRO A 494 -0.84 46.76 -7.91
CA PRO A 494 -1.26 47.59 -6.78
C PRO A 494 -2.58 47.17 -6.09
N THR A 495 -3.21 46.08 -6.53
CA THR A 495 -4.42 45.54 -5.89
C THR A 495 -3.98 44.46 -4.89
N PRO A 496 -4.11 44.67 -3.57
CA PRO A 496 -3.82 43.62 -2.60
C PRO A 496 -4.82 42.47 -2.76
N PRO A 497 -4.42 41.22 -2.44
CA PRO A 497 -5.34 40.09 -2.47
C PRO A 497 -6.47 40.27 -1.43
N VAL A 498 -7.70 40.01 -1.85
CA VAL A 498 -8.89 39.97 -0.98
C VAL A 498 -8.93 38.66 -0.15
N LEU A 499 -7.97 37.76 -0.37
CA LEU A 499 -7.87 36.45 0.26
C LEU A 499 -6.86 36.49 1.42
N PRO A 500 -7.08 35.74 2.52
CA PRO A 500 -6.07 35.61 3.58
C PRO A 500 -4.76 35.02 3.05
N ALA A 501 -3.63 35.61 3.44
CA ALA A 501 -2.29 35.18 2.99
C ALA A 501 -1.95 33.74 3.40
N ALA A 502 -2.53 33.26 4.52
CA ALA A 502 -2.48 31.86 4.91
C ALA A 502 -3.81 31.43 5.58
N ASP A 503 -4.16 30.15 5.49
CA ASP A 503 -5.18 29.49 6.32
C ASP A 503 -4.78 28.03 6.64
N ILE A 504 -5.38 27.49 7.69
CA ILE A 504 -5.08 26.15 8.21
C ILE A 504 -6.10 25.17 7.63
N ILE A 505 -5.64 24.11 6.96
CA ILE A 505 -6.47 23.05 6.37
C ILE A 505 -6.66 21.89 7.36
N TRP A 506 -5.59 21.47 8.04
CA TRP A 506 -5.65 20.52 9.17
C TRP A 506 -5.09 21.19 10.43
N PRO A 507 -5.90 21.30 11.51
CA PRO A 507 -5.56 22.01 12.74
C PRO A 507 -4.67 21.17 13.67
N ASP A 508 -3.51 20.75 13.16
CA ASP A 508 -2.45 20.05 13.90
C ASP A 508 -2.98 18.84 14.70
N VAL A 509 -3.66 17.93 13.99
CA VAL A 509 -4.47 16.87 14.61
C VAL A 509 -3.60 15.68 15.01
N ARG A 510 -3.66 15.31 16.29
CA ARG A 510 -3.05 14.10 16.84
C ARG A 510 -4.11 13.02 17.04
N THR A 511 -4.07 11.96 16.23
CA THR A 511 -4.88 10.75 16.42
C THR A 511 -4.04 9.69 17.14
N THR A 512 -4.52 9.13 18.25
CA THR A 512 -3.87 8.00 18.94
C THR A 512 -4.83 6.83 19.03
N GLU A 513 -4.45 5.68 18.47
CA GLU A 513 -5.21 4.44 18.45
C GLU A 513 -4.47 3.38 19.27
N ILE A 514 -5.16 2.72 20.20
CA ILE A 514 -4.65 1.57 20.95
C ILE A 514 -5.75 0.51 20.99
N GLY A 515 -5.44 -0.72 20.57
CA GLY A 515 -6.41 -1.81 20.60
C GLY A 515 -5.81 -3.19 20.78
N SER A 516 -6.68 -4.14 21.10
CA SER A 516 -6.37 -5.56 21.30
C SER A 516 -7.29 -6.44 20.47
N PHE A 517 -6.76 -7.58 20.02
CA PHE A 517 -7.48 -8.54 19.19
C PHE A 517 -7.23 -9.98 19.65
N ALA A 518 -8.20 -10.85 19.40
CA ALA A 518 -8.09 -12.29 19.58
C ALA A 518 -8.82 -13.02 18.46
N THR A 519 -8.10 -13.83 17.68
CA THR A 519 -8.58 -14.72 16.63
C THR A 519 -8.49 -16.16 17.13
N LEU A 520 -9.63 -16.84 17.21
CA LEU A 520 -9.72 -18.27 17.50
C LEU A 520 -10.02 -19.03 16.21
N GLU A 521 -9.12 -19.92 15.81
CA GLU A 521 -9.32 -20.86 14.72
C GLU A 521 -9.59 -22.27 15.25
N ARG A 522 -10.50 -23.00 14.58
CA ARG A 522 -10.83 -24.38 14.93
C ARG A 522 -11.18 -25.25 13.74
N VAL A 523 -10.56 -26.44 13.70
CA VAL A 523 -10.85 -27.49 12.71
C VAL A 523 -11.89 -28.46 13.28
N PHE A 524 -12.90 -28.77 12.47
CA PHE A 524 -14.02 -29.65 12.75
C PHE A 524 -14.09 -30.77 11.69
N GLY A 525 -13.17 -31.74 11.78
CA GLY A 525 -13.01 -32.77 10.76
C GLY A 525 -12.49 -32.15 9.45
N GLN A 526 -13.33 -32.09 8.41
CA GLN A 526 -13.00 -31.42 7.15
C GLN A 526 -13.46 -29.95 7.11
N ALA A 527 -14.36 -29.53 8.00
CA ALA A 527 -14.79 -28.13 8.11
C ALA A 527 -13.78 -27.32 8.94
N GLN A 528 -13.69 -26.02 8.69
CA GLN A 528 -12.81 -25.10 9.40
C GLN A 528 -13.57 -23.83 9.73
N ALA A 529 -13.38 -23.29 10.94
CA ALA A 529 -14.07 -22.09 11.40
C ALA A 529 -13.12 -21.15 12.12
N THR A 530 -13.45 -19.85 12.07
CA THR A 530 -12.66 -18.76 12.66
C THR A 530 -13.60 -17.77 13.30
N ALA A 531 -13.26 -17.27 14.48
CA ALA A 531 -13.89 -16.10 15.08
C ALA A 531 -12.84 -15.12 15.60
N THR A 532 -12.93 -13.85 15.22
CA THR A 532 -12.04 -12.77 15.68
C THR A 532 -12.85 -11.70 16.38
N GLY A 533 -12.43 -11.34 17.60
CA GLY A 533 -12.91 -10.15 18.32
C GLY A 533 -11.80 -9.10 18.43
N ARG A 534 -12.19 -7.83 18.42
CA ARG A 534 -11.29 -6.69 18.58
C ARG A 534 -11.96 -5.56 19.37
N ILE A 535 -11.18 -4.85 20.19
CA ILE A 535 -11.56 -3.55 20.74
C ILE A 535 -10.41 -2.54 20.58
N ASP A 536 -10.73 -1.33 20.14
CA ASP A 536 -9.80 -0.21 19.99
C ASP A 536 -10.36 1.03 20.70
N LEU A 537 -9.47 1.83 21.29
CA LEU A 537 -9.72 3.18 21.76
C LEU A 537 -9.00 4.14 20.81
N VAL A 538 -9.75 5.08 20.21
CA VAL A 538 -9.20 6.12 19.33
C VAL A 538 -9.45 7.48 19.96
N HIS A 539 -8.39 8.24 20.23
CA HIS A 539 -8.47 9.61 20.71
C HIS A 539 -7.95 10.57 19.63
N ALA A 540 -8.69 11.64 19.31
CA ALA A 540 -8.36 12.58 18.25
C ALA A 540 -8.40 14.03 18.75
N ASP A 541 -7.22 14.64 18.93
CA ASP A 541 -7.01 15.97 19.51
C ASP A 541 -6.55 16.99 18.43
N PRO A 542 -7.36 18.00 18.06
CA PRO A 542 -7.01 19.01 17.07
C PRO A 542 -6.34 20.24 17.73
N GLN A 543 -5.01 20.29 17.69
CA GLN A 543 -4.20 21.18 18.54
C GLN A 543 -4.18 22.67 18.10
N ARG A 544 -4.65 23.00 16.88
CA ARG A 544 -4.63 24.38 16.31
C ARG A 544 -5.95 24.78 15.63
N ILE A 545 -7.09 24.53 16.29
CA ILE A 545 -8.42 24.97 15.83
C ILE A 545 -8.50 26.51 15.71
N THR A 546 -9.28 27.00 14.75
CA THR A 546 -9.56 28.43 14.58
C THR A 546 -11.05 28.73 14.73
N ASP A 547 -11.41 29.92 15.23
CA ASP A 547 -12.80 30.40 15.22
C ASP A 547 -13.39 30.44 13.81
N GLY A 548 -12.56 30.69 12.79
CA GLY A 548 -12.99 30.66 11.39
C GLY A 548 -13.48 29.27 10.95
N PHE A 549 -12.75 28.21 11.31
CA PHE A 549 -13.20 26.84 11.11
C PHE A 549 -14.47 26.57 11.92
N ARG A 550 -14.49 26.91 13.22
CA ARG A 550 -15.63 26.66 14.11
C ARG A 550 -16.91 27.29 13.56
N ILE A 551 -16.89 28.58 13.20
CA ILE A 551 -18.04 29.29 12.63
C ILE A 551 -18.52 28.64 11.32
N ARG A 552 -17.59 28.18 10.45
CA ARG A 552 -17.96 27.45 9.22
C ARG A 552 -18.57 26.08 9.50
N ALA A 553 -18.04 25.33 10.45
CA ALA A 553 -18.62 24.06 10.87
C ALA A 553 -20.03 24.27 11.47
N GLU A 554 -20.20 25.25 12.37
CA GLU A 554 -21.49 25.64 12.96
C GLU A 554 -22.52 26.05 11.90
N THR A 555 -22.09 26.81 10.88
CA THR A 555 -22.94 27.21 9.74
C THR A 555 -23.32 26.01 8.87
N ALA A 556 -22.38 25.10 8.62
CA ALA A 556 -22.57 23.94 7.75
C ALA A 556 -23.46 22.86 8.38
N THR A 557 -23.36 22.62 9.68
CA THR A 557 -24.12 21.58 10.40
C THR A 557 -25.41 22.10 11.03
N GLY A 558 -25.51 23.41 11.26
CA GLY A 558 -26.58 24.02 12.05
C GLY A 558 -26.46 23.75 13.56
N GLN A 559 -25.31 23.26 14.04
CA GLN A 559 -25.07 22.89 15.44
C GLN A 559 -23.95 23.74 16.06
N PRO A 560 -24.10 24.26 17.30
CA PRO A 560 -23.06 25.02 17.98
C PRO A 560 -21.91 24.12 18.44
N PHE A 561 -20.67 24.59 18.35
CA PHE A 561 -19.48 23.82 18.70
C PHE A 561 -18.69 24.45 19.87
N SER A 562 -18.02 23.58 20.62
CA SER A 562 -17.14 23.96 21.75
C SER A 562 -15.76 24.42 21.26
N ASN A 563 -15.03 25.17 22.09
CA ASN A 563 -13.62 25.51 21.83
C ASN A 563 -12.69 24.29 21.98
N ASN A 564 -13.07 23.30 22.79
CA ASN A 564 -12.44 21.98 22.81
C ASN A 564 -13.23 21.05 21.88
N LEU A 565 -12.54 20.42 20.94
CA LEU A 565 -13.07 19.48 19.95
C LEU A 565 -12.29 18.16 19.94
N ALA A 566 -11.60 17.83 21.04
CA ALA A 566 -10.88 16.56 21.18
C ALA A 566 -11.85 15.42 21.53
N GLU A 567 -11.98 14.44 20.62
CA GLU A 567 -12.95 13.34 20.71
C GLU A 567 -12.32 11.99 21.08
N THR A 568 -13.11 11.07 21.62
CA THR A 568 -12.65 9.73 22.04
C THR A 568 -13.65 8.63 21.70
N ASP A 569 -13.33 7.84 20.66
CA ASP A 569 -14.14 6.76 20.13
C ASP A 569 -13.76 5.40 20.75
N VAL A 570 -14.75 4.56 21.05
CA VAL A 570 -14.54 3.15 21.45
C VAL A 570 -15.08 2.23 20.35
N LEU A 571 -14.17 1.62 19.61
CA LEU A 571 -14.50 0.76 18.47
C LEU A 571 -14.45 -0.70 18.90
N TRP A 572 -15.61 -1.35 19.01
CA TRP A 572 -15.67 -2.82 19.10
C TRP A 572 -15.96 -3.42 17.72
N SER A 573 -15.28 -4.51 17.38
CA SER A 573 -15.44 -5.21 16.10
C SER A 573 -15.41 -6.73 16.33
N ALA A 574 -16.22 -7.48 15.58
CA ALA A 574 -16.29 -8.92 15.68
C ALA A 574 -16.65 -9.56 14.33
N ALA A 575 -15.93 -10.61 13.95
CA ALA A 575 -16.18 -11.37 12.73
C ALA A 575 -16.11 -12.88 13.01
N ALA A 576 -16.94 -13.65 12.30
CA ALA A 576 -17.00 -15.10 12.42
C ALA A 576 -17.21 -15.74 11.05
N SER A 577 -16.75 -16.98 10.90
CA SER A 577 -16.77 -17.66 9.60
C SER A 577 -16.71 -19.18 9.71
N ALA A 578 -17.19 -19.85 8.68
CA ALA A 578 -17.04 -21.28 8.48
C ALA A 578 -16.84 -21.62 7.00
N THR A 579 -15.91 -22.52 6.74
CA THR A 579 -15.68 -23.17 5.44
C THR A 579 -15.99 -24.65 5.56
N VAL A 580 -16.82 -25.16 4.64
CA VAL A 580 -17.34 -26.54 4.65
C VAL A 580 -17.23 -27.13 3.23
N PRO A 581 -16.59 -28.30 3.04
CA PRO A 581 -16.69 -29.02 1.77
C PRO A 581 -18.13 -29.54 1.59
N LEU A 582 -18.72 -29.30 0.41
CA LEU A 582 -20.08 -29.75 0.11
C LEU A 582 -20.07 -31.12 -0.57
N ALA A 583 -19.15 -31.31 -1.52
CA ALA A 583 -18.80 -32.56 -2.18
C ALA A 583 -17.49 -32.30 -2.95
N ASP A 584 -16.60 -33.27 -3.14
CA ASP A 584 -15.38 -33.01 -3.93
C ASP A 584 -15.71 -32.67 -5.39
N PRO A 585 -15.16 -31.59 -6.00
CA PRO A 585 -14.13 -30.67 -5.49
C PRO A 585 -14.68 -29.25 -5.18
N LEU A 586 -15.89 -29.17 -4.61
CA LEU A 586 -16.65 -27.98 -4.26
C LEU A 586 -16.71 -27.76 -2.74
N ALA A 587 -16.31 -26.57 -2.30
CA ALA A 587 -16.50 -26.10 -0.93
C ALA A 587 -17.33 -24.81 -0.89
N ALA A 588 -18.05 -24.59 0.19
CA ALA A 588 -18.74 -23.33 0.48
C ALA A 588 -18.17 -22.67 1.73
N THR A 589 -18.26 -21.35 1.76
CA THR A 589 -17.66 -20.51 2.79
C THR A 589 -18.66 -19.41 3.16
N LEU A 590 -19.02 -19.32 4.44
CA LEU A 590 -19.88 -18.30 5.01
C LEU A 590 -19.03 -17.40 5.92
N GLY A 591 -19.08 -16.09 5.69
CA GLY A 591 -18.51 -15.08 6.57
C GLY A 591 -19.59 -14.12 7.06
N VAL A 592 -19.53 -13.72 8.33
CA VAL A 592 -20.35 -12.65 8.91
C VAL A 592 -19.48 -11.77 9.81
N GLY A 593 -19.70 -10.46 9.83
CA GLY A 593 -18.94 -9.59 10.73
C GLY A 593 -19.42 -8.15 10.80
N SER A 594 -19.01 -7.48 11.86
CA SER A 594 -19.13 -6.04 12.06
C SER A 594 -17.78 -5.46 12.42
N SER A 595 -17.40 -4.37 11.74
CA SER A 595 -16.29 -3.50 12.14
C SER A 595 -16.75 -2.05 12.10
N ALA A 596 -16.19 -1.25 13.00
CA ALA A 596 -16.29 0.20 12.94
C ALA A 596 -14.94 0.85 12.60
N ARG A 597 -14.97 2.12 12.22
CA ARG A 597 -13.81 3.01 12.12
C ARG A 597 -14.15 4.34 12.81
N ALA A 598 -13.15 5.01 13.37
CA ALA A 598 -13.29 6.42 13.71
C ALA A 598 -13.40 7.28 12.43
N PRO A 599 -14.03 8.47 12.49
CA PRO A 599 -13.89 9.49 11.47
C PRO A 599 -12.43 9.93 11.32
N GLU A 600 -11.97 10.17 10.10
CA GLU A 600 -10.61 10.66 9.85
C GLU A 600 -10.50 12.17 10.16
N PRO A 601 -9.30 12.72 10.45
CA PRO A 601 -9.13 14.15 10.74
C PRO A 601 -9.66 15.13 9.68
N LEU A 602 -9.78 14.69 8.43
CA LEU A 602 -10.40 15.44 7.34
C LEU A 602 -11.94 15.47 7.42
N GLU A 603 -12.56 14.40 7.92
CA GLU A 603 -14.02 14.30 8.11
C GLU A 603 -14.47 15.12 9.33
N ARG A 604 -13.70 15.12 10.44
CA ARG A 604 -13.99 15.91 11.63
C ARG A 604 -13.51 17.37 11.60
N TYR A 605 -12.29 17.64 11.11
CA TYR A 605 -11.60 18.91 11.37
C TYR A 605 -11.00 19.62 10.13
N GLY A 606 -11.33 19.19 8.90
CA GLY A 606 -10.82 19.84 7.69
C GLY A 606 -11.49 21.20 7.40
N ASP A 607 -10.73 22.25 7.08
CA ASP A 607 -11.30 23.55 6.69
C ASP A 607 -11.17 23.80 5.17
N ARG A 608 -12.31 23.71 4.47
CA ARG A 608 -12.48 24.01 3.04
C ARG A 608 -11.36 23.44 2.16
N VAL A 609 -11.30 22.11 2.22
CA VAL A 609 -10.26 21.30 1.58
C VAL A 609 -10.70 20.92 0.17
N GLY A 610 -9.97 21.34 -0.86
CA GLY A 610 -10.22 20.91 -2.24
C GLY A 610 -9.89 19.42 -2.42
N ALA A 611 -10.91 18.58 -2.57
CA ALA A 611 -10.76 17.12 -2.67
C ALA A 611 -11.73 16.50 -3.69
N THR A 612 -11.54 15.22 -4.00
CA THR A 612 -12.37 14.47 -4.96
C THR A 612 -12.93 13.22 -4.26
N ARG A 613 -14.04 13.39 -3.53
CA ARG A 613 -14.77 12.29 -2.85
C ARG A 613 -15.69 11.51 -3.81
N THR A 614 -16.34 12.20 -4.74
CA THR A 614 -17.05 11.62 -5.88
C THR A 614 -16.18 11.79 -7.14
N GLN A 615 -16.77 12.15 -8.28
CA GLN A 615 -16.04 12.48 -9.50
C GLN A 615 -15.54 13.94 -9.52
N ARG A 616 -16.34 14.93 -9.10
CA ARG A 616 -15.97 16.35 -9.17
C ARG A 616 -15.09 16.76 -7.99
N GLY A 617 -14.10 17.62 -8.24
CA GLY A 617 -13.36 18.31 -7.19
C GLY A 617 -14.20 19.45 -6.58
N ASN A 618 -14.55 19.33 -5.30
CA ASN A 618 -15.27 20.36 -4.52
C ASN A 618 -14.45 20.70 -3.26
N GLU A 619 -14.84 21.73 -2.50
CA GLU A 619 -14.29 21.97 -1.16
C GLU A 619 -15.16 21.34 -0.06
N PHE A 620 -14.51 20.89 1.02
CA PHE A 620 -15.14 20.18 2.14
C PHE A 620 -14.82 20.84 3.48
N VAL A 621 -15.83 21.00 4.34
CA VAL A 621 -15.69 21.36 5.76
C VAL A 621 -15.96 20.15 6.64
N GLY A 622 -15.14 19.97 7.67
CA GLY A 622 -15.26 18.93 8.67
C GLY A 622 -16.42 19.16 9.64
N ASN A 623 -17.00 18.06 10.13
CA ASN A 623 -18.02 18.06 11.16
C ASN A 623 -17.45 17.37 12.42
N PRO A 624 -17.11 18.10 13.50
CA PRO A 624 -16.58 17.51 14.72
C PRO A 624 -17.48 16.45 15.37
N ALA A 625 -18.80 16.63 15.31
CA ALA A 625 -19.80 15.72 15.89
C ALA A 625 -20.16 14.54 14.95
N LEU A 626 -19.18 13.98 14.25
CA LEU A 626 -19.35 12.70 13.55
C LEU A 626 -19.17 11.52 14.50
N ASP A 627 -20.11 10.60 14.49
CA ASP A 627 -20.01 9.29 15.14
C ASP A 627 -19.16 8.29 14.32
N PRO A 628 -18.62 7.22 14.93
CA PRO A 628 -17.86 6.18 14.24
C PRO A 628 -18.68 5.35 13.23
N GLU A 629 -18.33 5.43 11.94
CA GLU A 629 -18.95 4.61 10.89
C GLU A 629 -18.79 3.10 11.18
N ARG A 630 -19.90 2.36 11.20
CA ARG A 630 -19.97 0.92 11.44
C ARG A 630 -20.53 0.16 10.25
N THR A 631 -20.04 -1.06 10.02
CA THR A 631 -20.59 -2.00 9.04
C THR A 631 -21.14 -3.25 9.70
N TYR A 632 -22.09 -3.88 9.01
CA TYR A 632 -22.51 -5.26 9.23
C TYR A 632 -22.54 -5.94 7.85
N GLN A 633 -21.68 -6.93 7.62
CA GLN A 633 -21.52 -7.61 6.34
C GLN A 633 -21.68 -9.13 6.47
N ALA A 634 -22.29 -9.73 5.46
CA ALA A 634 -22.34 -11.18 5.26
C ALA A 634 -21.86 -11.53 3.85
N ASP A 635 -21.01 -12.55 3.75
CA ASP A 635 -20.43 -13.09 2.52
C ASP A 635 -20.78 -14.59 2.39
N LEU A 636 -21.24 -15.00 1.21
CA LEU A 636 -21.38 -16.39 0.82
C LEU A 636 -20.53 -16.67 -0.42
N GLY A 637 -19.49 -17.49 -0.25
CA GLY A 637 -18.58 -17.95 -1.29
C GLY A 637 -18.75 -19.44 -1.61
N PHE A 638 -18.52 -19.78 -2.87
CA PHE A 638 -18.40 -21.15 -3.37
C PHE A 638 -17.08 -21.27 -4.15
N ASP A 639 -16.25 -22.24 -3.80
CA ASP A 639 -14.95 -22.50 -4.44
C ASP A 639 -14.91 -23.90 -5.05
N LEU A 640 -14.53 -23.98 -6.32
CA LEU A 640 -14.37 -25.21 -7.09
C LEU A 640 -12.88 -25.39 -7.46
N SER A 641 -12.26 -26.52 -7.11
CA SER A 641 -10.84 -26.76 -7.38
C SER A 641 -10.53 -28.17 -7.89
N SER A 642 -10.75 -28.39 -9.18
CA SER A 642 -10.40 -29.64 -9.88
C SER A 642 -9.04 -29.56 -10.60
N LEU A 643 -8.57 -30.69 -11.14
CA LEU A 643 -7.32 -30.81 -11.92
C LEU A 643 -7.25 -29.93 -13.18
N ARG A 644 -8.39 -29.53 -13.76
CA ARG A 644 -8.44 -28.73 -15.01
C ARG A 644 -9.28 -27.46 -14.92
N LEU A 645 -10.11 -27.31 -13.89
CA LEU A 645 -10.97 -26.16 -13.67
C LEU A 645 -10.88 -25.73 -12.21
N LYS A 646 -10.43 -24.50 -11.99
CA LYS A 646 -10.56 -23.77 -10.72
C LYS A 646 -11.54 -22.62 -10.91
N GLY A 647 -12.29 -22.25 -9.88
CA GLY A 647 -13.15 -21.08 -9.93
C GLY A 647 -13.76 -20.76 -8.58
N SER A 648 -14.27 -19.54 -8.46
CA SER A 648 -14.98 -19.05 -7.28
C SER A 648 -16.19 -18.22 -7.67
N LEU A 649 -17.22 -18.24 -6.83
CA LEU A 649 -18.38 -17.36 -6.91
C LEU A 649 -18.67 -16.85 -5.51
N THR A 650 -18.58 -15.54 -5.31
CA THR A 650 -18.91 -14.88 -4.04
C THR A 650 -20.06 -13.92 -4.24
N GLY A 651 -21.00 -13.90 -3.30
CA GLY A 651 -22.00 -12.85 -3.15
C GLY A 651 -21.92 -12.25 -1.74
N PHE A 652 -22.18 -10.95 -1.61
CA PHE A 652 -22.18 -10.28 -0.31
C PHE A 652 -23.34 -9.30 -0.16
N VAL A 653 -23.72 -9.02 1.08
CA VAL A 653 -24.59 -7.91 1.48
C VAL A 653 -23.94 -7.18 2.66
N ARG A 654 -23.96 -5.85 2.64
CA ARG A 654 -23.40 -4.98 3.68
C ARG A 654 -24.35 -3.83 3.98
N TYR A 655 -24.69 -3.67 5.25
CA TYR A 655 -25.31 -2.48 5.80
C TYR A 655 -24.23 -1.61 6.47
N HIS A 656 -24.32 -0.29 6.30
CA HIS A 656 -23.58 0.69 7.08
C HIS A 656 -24.54 1.41 8.02
N GLU A 657 -24.16 1.44 9.29
CA GLU A 657 -24.69 2.28 10.36
C GLU A 657 -23.70 3.44 10.54
N ASP A 658 -24.22 4.64 10.77
CA ASP A 658 -23.43 5.89 10.86
C ASP A 658 -22.50 6.16 9.65
N TYR A 659 -22.95 5.77 8.44
CA TYR A 659 -22.29 5.98 7.16
C TYR A 659 -21.90 7.46 6.94
N ILE A 660 -20.59 7.75 6.87
CA ILE A 660 -20.10 9.11 6.69
C ILE A 660 -20.27 9.52 5.22
N THR A 661 -21.40 10.19 4.96
CA THR A 661 -21.80 10.77 3.68
C THR A 661 -21.61 12.29 3.69
N ILE A 662 -21.94 12.97 2.59
CA ILE A 662 -21.92 14.45 2.53
C ILE A 662 -23.27 15.04 2.15
N ILE A 663 -23.46 16.27 2.59
CA ILE A 663 -24.49 17.20 2.13
C ILE A 663 -23.85 18.53 1.74
N GLU A 664 -24.55 19.33 0.97
CA GLU A 664 -24.18 20.73 0.71
C GLU A 664 -24.16 21.53 2.01
N ALA A 665 -23.22 22.47 2.14
CA ALA A 665 -23.03 23.33 3.30
C ALA A 665 -23.49 24.77 3.00
N PRO A 666 -24.81 25.05 3.00
CA PRO A 666 -25.34 26.35 2.61
C PRO A 666 -24.83 27.46 3.52
N GLY A 667 -24.36 28.56 2.93
CA GLY A 667 -23.79 29.70 3.67
C GLY A 667 -22.30 29.57 4.01
N VAL A 668 -21.60 28.55 3.50
CA VAL A 668 -20.14 28.46 3.57
C VAL A 668 -19.51 28.76 2.21
N ASP A 669 -18.84 29.90 2.09
CA ASP A 669 -18.13 30.30 0.88
C ASP A 669 -16.82 29.49 0.68
N SER A 670 -16.51 29.13 -0.57
CA SER A 670 -15.24 28.50 -0.95
C SER A 670 -14.00 29.36 -0.58
N ALA A 671 -12.93 28.71 -0.14
CA ALA A 671 -11.65 29.32 0.24
C ALA A 671 -10.73 29.63 -0.95
N LEU A 672 -10.94 28.93 -2.07
CA LEU A 672 -10.29 29.20 -3.35
C LEU A 672 -11.34 29.75 -4.33
N PRO A 673 -11.12 30.92 -4.98
CA PRO A 673 -12.08 31.49 -5.91
C PRO A 673 -12.16 30.74 -7.26
N LEU A 674 -11.52 29.57 -7.36
CA LEU A 674 -11.39 28.72 -8.55
C LEU A 674 -11.81 27.26 -8.29
N THR A 675 -12.34 26.97 -7.10
CA THR A 675 -13.12 25.74 -6.84
C THR A 675 -14.60 26.03 -7.11
N PRO A 676 -15.45 25.01 -7.32
CA PRO A 676 -16.89 25.22 -7.42
C PRO A 676 -17.44 25.93 -6.18
N ASP A 677 -18.46 26.78 -6.35
CA ASP A 677 -19.13 27.52 -5.27
C ASP A 677 -19.82 26.60 -4.25
N GLN A 678 -20.08 25.35 -4.63
CA GLN A 678 -20.76 24.34 -3.80
C GLN A 678 -19.76 23.67 -2.83
N VAL A 679 -19.69 24.19 -1.61
CA VAL A 679 -19.00 23.57 -0.48
C VAL A 679 -19.86 22.45 0.11
N PHE A 680 -19.22 21.36 0.55
CA PHE A 680 -19.87 20.22 1.20
C PHE A 680 -19.44 20.06 2.67
N THR A 681 -20.28 19.44 3.48
CA THR A 681 -19.96 19.01 4.85
C THR A 681 -20.34 17.55 5.06
N TYR A 682 -19.70 16.91 6.05
CA TYR A 682 -19.89 15.50 6.38
C TYR A 682 -21.02 15.29 7.37
N ARG A 683 -21.76 14.19 7.22
CA ARG A 683 -22.76 13.71 8.20
C ARG A 683 -22.73 12.19 8.29
N ASN A 684 -23.12 11.64 9.44
CA ASN A 684 -23.50 10.23 9.55
C ASN A 684 -24.85 9.98 8.85
N GLY A 685 -25.15 8.69 8.64
CA GLY A 685 -26.29 8.22 7.87
C GLY A 685 -26.28 6.71 7.74
N GLU A 686 -26.87 6.20 6.67
CA GLU A 686 -27.07 4.77 6.43
C GLU A 686 -26.82 4.43 4.96
N ALA A 687 -26.22 3.27 4.69
CA ALA A 687 -26.06 2.78 3.31
C ALA A 687 -26.20 1.27 3.20
N LEU A 688 -26.86 0.80 2.14
CA LEU A 688 -27.02 -0.61 1.81
C LEU A 688 -26.26 -0.94 0.52
N PHE A 689 -25.36 -1.91 0.60
CA PHE A 689 -24.65 -2.47 -0.54
C PHE A 689 -24.94 -3.97 -0.69
N TRP A 690 -24.94 -4.44 -1.94
CA TRP A 690 -24.82 -5.86 -2.25
C TRP A 690 -24.09 -6.02 -3.58
N GLY A 691 -23.50 -7.19 -3.80
CA GLY A 691 -22.75 -7.46 -5.02
C GLY A 691 -22.33 -8.90 -5.14
N THR A 692 -21.69 -9.20 -6.27
CA THR A 692 -21.14 -10.53 -6.54
C THR A 692 -19.88 -10.43 -7.40
N GLU A 693 -18.92 -11.30 -7.13
CA GLU A 693 -17.73 -11.52 -7.95
C GLU A 693 -17.63 -13.00 -8.33
N ALA A 694 -17.27 -13.28 -9.58
CA ALA A 694 -17.07 -14.62 -10.10
C ALA A 694 -15.70 -14.73 -10.80
N THR A 695 -15.04 -15.87 -10.64
CA THR A 695 -13.83 -16.25 -11.39
C THR A 695 -13.88 -17.69 -11.86
N ALA A 696 -13.31 -17.96 -13.03
CA ALA A 696 -13.07 -19.30 -13.54
C ALA A 696 -11.73 -19.33 -14.29
N THR A 697 -10.93 -20.36 -14.08
CA THR A 697 -9.66 -20.61 -14.78
C THR A 697 -9.62 -22.08 -15.21
N ALA A 698 -9.59 -22.31 -16.52
CA ALA A 698 -9.69 -23.62 -17.15
C ALA A 698 -8.43 -23.93 -17.98
N GLN A 699 -7.80 -25.07 -17.72
CA GLN A 699 -6.71 -25.61 -18.53
C GLN A 699 -7.30 -26.43 -19.69
N VAL A 700 -7.72 -25.74 -20.74
CA VAL A 700 -8.44 -26.34 -21.89
C VAL A 700 -7.53 -27.20 -22.79
N HIS A 701 -6.23 -26.92 -22.79
CA HIS A 701 -5.19 -27.71 -23.46
C HIS A 701 -3.91 -27.66 -22.61
N PRO A 702 -2.98 -28.63 -22.66
CA PRO A 702 -1.72 -28.56 -21.91
C PRO A 702 -0.91 -27.27 -22.15
N THR A 703 -1.07 -26.66 -23.34
CA THR A 703 -0.43 -25.38 -23.70
C THR A 703 -1.38 -24.17 -23.72
N LEU A 704 -2.65 -24.30 -23.33
CA LEU A 704 -3.61 -23.19 -23.33
C LEU A 704 -4.46 -23.18 -22.04
N GLN A 705 -4.34 -22.08 -21.31
CA GLN A 705 -5.20 -21.74 -20.19
C GLN A 705 -6.16 -20.62 -20.59
N VAL A 706 -7.39 -20.67 -20.11
CA VAL A 706 -8.41 -19.63 -20.29
C VAL A 706 -8.87 -19.18 -18.91
N ARG A 707 -8.98 -17.88 -18.68
CA ARG A 707 -9.52 -17.29 -17.45
C ARG A 707 -10.67 -16.34 -17.80
N ALA A 708 -11.71 -16.38 -16.99
CA ALA A 708 -12.82 -15.44 -17.02
C ALA A 708 -13.04 -14.90 -15.61
N SER A 709 -13.42 -13.63 -15.51
CA SER A 709 -13.97 -13.04 -14.30
C SER A 709 -15.10 -12.08 -14.62
N GLY A 710 -15.99 -11.88 -13.68
CA GLY A 710 -17.06 -10.89 -13.78
C GLY A 710 -17.51 -10.43 -12.41
N GLU A 711 -18.05 -9.23 -12.34
CA GLU A 711 -18.51 -8.65 -11.08
C GLU A 711 -19.65 -7.64 -11.29
N TYR A 712 -20.43 -7.47 -10.23
CA TYR A 712 -21.52 -6.50 -10.16
C TYR A 712 -21.59 -5.92 -8.73
N LEU A 713 -21.76 -4.60 -8.64
CA LEU A 713 -21.90 -3.88 -7.39
C LEU A 713 -23.15 -2.99 -7.46
N TRP A 714 -23.97 -3.04 -6.41
CA TRP A 714 -25.07 -2.11 -6.17
C TRP A 714 -24.90 -1.49 -4.79
N GLY A 715 -25.19 -0.20 -4.69
CA GLY A 715 -25.19 0.53 -3.42
C GLY A 715 -26.21 1.67 -3.43
N ARG A 716 -26.86 1.89 -2.30
CA ARG A 716 -27.75 3.03 -2.04
C ARG A 716 -27.40 3.68 -0.71
N ASP A 717 -27.29 5.01 -0.74
CA ASP A 717 -27.29 5.86 0.45
C ASP A 717 -28.77 6.05 0.84
N VAL A 718 -29.18 5.42 1.95
CA VAL A 718 -30.62 5.37 2.34
C VAL A 718 -31.02 6.52 3.26
N SER A 719 -30.09 7.40 3.63
CA SER A 719 -30.36 8.69 4.28
C SER A 719 -30.87 9.78 3.32
N PHE A 720 -31.32 9.39 2.13
CA PHE A 720 -32.02 10.23 1.17
C PHE A 720 -33.27 9.49 0.64
N ASP A 721 -34.39 10.20 0.54
CA ASP A 721 -35.66 9.63 0.03
C ASP A 721 -35.54 9.17 -1.44
N SER A 722 -34.66 9.82 -2.21
CA SER A 722 -34.28 9.44 -3.58
C SER A 722 -33.55 8.09 -3.61
N ASP A 723 -33.56 7.42 -4.77
CA ASP A 723 -32.71 6.25 -5.02
C ASP A 723 -31.24 6.69 -5.26
N GLU A 724 -30.67 7.33 -4.24
CA GLU A 724 -29.35 7.94 -4.27
C GLU A 724 -28.27 6.86 -4.15
N PRO A 725 -27.30 6.76 -5.09
CA PRO A 725 -26.22 5.78 -4.98
C PRO A 725 -25.37 6.02 -3.75
N ALA A 726 -24.85 4.97 -3.12
CA ALA A 726 -23.76 5.15 -2.16
C ALA A 726 -22.45 5.49 -2.91
N TYR A 727 -21.41 5.94 -2.19
CA TYR A 727 -20.11 6.17 -2.82
C TYR A 727 -19.54 4.92 -3.47
N GLY A 728 -18.78 5.10 -4.54
CA GLY A 728 -17.93 4.05 -5.08
C GLY A 728 -18.67 2.95 -5.84
N VAL A 729 -19.93 3.16 -6.23
CA VAL A 729 -20.74 2.16 -6.96
C VAL A 729 -20.30 2.07 -8.41
N ALA A 730 -19.22 1.33 -8.63
CA ALA A 730 -18.66 1.05 -9.93
C ALA A 730 -19.62 0.27 -10.84
N PRO A 731 -19.56 0.48 -12.18
CA PRO A 731 -20.26 -0.37 -13.14
C PRO A 731 -19.72 -1.80 -13.14
N ALA A 732 -20.58 -2.72 -13.59
CA ALA A 732 -20.22 -4.11 -13.83
C ALA A 732 -19.05 -4.24 -14.81
N GLU A 733 -18.13 -5.13 -14.52
CA GLU A 733 -17.00 -5.48 -15.40
C GLU A 733 -17.03 -6.98 -15.69
N THR A 734 -16.61 -7.35 -16.89
CA THR A 734 -16.16 -8.70 -17.19
C THR A 734 -14.79 -8.66 -17.87
N ARG A 735 -13.96 -9.65 -17.56
CA ARG A 735 -12.65 -9.84 -18.18
C ARG A 735 -12.50 -11.27 -18.63
N PHE A 736 -12.09 -11.44 -19.88
CA PHE A 736 -11.72 -12.71 -20.47
C PHE A 736 -10.24 -12.66 -20.81
N SER A 737 -9.49 -13.72 -20.54
CA SER A 737 -8.09 -13.82 -20.93
C SER A 737 -7.68 -15.25 -21.30
N THR A 738 -6.66 -15.35 -22.14
CA THR A 738 -6.10 -16.60 -22.62
C THR A 738 -4.59 -16.56 -22.52
N ARG A 739 -3.98 -17.56 -21.89
CA ARG A 739 -2.53 -17.72 -21.75
C ARG A 739 -2.09 -18.96 -22.54
N TRP A 740 -1.39 -18.74 -23.64
CA TRP A 740 -0.78 -19.78 -24.46
C TRP A 740 0.69 -19.96 -24.07
N MET A 741 1.14 -21.20 -23.89
CA MET A 741 2.47 -21.57 -23.42
C MET A 741 3.02 -22.74 -24.28
N PRO A 742 3.62 -22.46 -25.46
CA PRO A 742 3.85 -23.46 -26.50
C PRO A 742 5.00 -24.45 -26.27
N GLY A 743 5.84 -24.28 -25.24
CA GLY A 743 6.98 -25.18 -25.03
C GLY A 743 7.80 -24.90 -23.77
N PRO A 744 8.84 -25.73 -23.49
CA PRO A 744 9.51 -25.79 -22.19
C PRO A 744 10.38 -24.58 -21.83
N ARG A 745 10.62 -23.63 -22.75
CA ARG A 745 11.47 -22.44 -22.51
C ARG A 745 10.76 -21.31 -21.73
N GLY A 746 9.69 -21.61 -21.00
CA GLY A 746 8.89 -20.62 -20.27
C GLY A 746 8.23 -19.55 -21.14
N LEU A 747 8.19 -19.73 -22.47
CA LEU A 747 7.58 -18.79 -23.40
C LEU A 747 6.06 -18.75 -23.21
N PHE A 748 5.49 -17.56 -23.22
CA PHE A 748 4.06 -17.34 -23.13
C PHE A 748 3.56 -16.21 -24.04
N LEU A 749 2.27 -16.27 -24.37
CA LEU A 749 1.47 -15.20 -24.94
C LEU A 749 0.15 -15.12 -24.15
N ASP A 750 -0.05 -14.01 -23.46
CA ASP A 750 -1.32 -13.60 -22.88
C ASP A 750 -2.08 -12.69 -23.84
N ALA A 751 -3.39 -12.88 -23.92
CA ALA A 751 -4.34 -11.91 -24.45
C ALA A 751 -5.45 -11.68 -23.43
N SER A 752 -5.92 -10.44 -23.26
CA SER A 752 -7.06 -10.13 -22.40
C SER A 752 -8.01 -9.14 -23.05
N LEU A 753 -9.31 -9.49 -23.07
CA LEU A 753 -10.41 -8.58 -23.31
C LEU A 753 -10.99 -8.13 -21.96
N ARG A 754 -11.09 -6.82 -21.75
CA ARG A 754 -11.84 -6.22 -20.65
C ARG A 754 -13.07 -5.51 -21.24
N ALA A 755 -14.24 -5.68 -20.63
CA ALA A 755 -15.45 -4.98 -21.02
C ALA A 755 -16.19 -4.46 -19.78
N VAL A 756 -16.55 -3.18 -19.79
CA VAL A 756 -17.18 -2.48 -18.66
C VAL A 756 -18.52 -1.90 -19.10
N ALA A 757 -19.54 -2.08 -18.27
CA ALA A 757 -20.89 -1.57 -18.52
C ALA A 757 -20.96 -0.04 -18.38
N ALA A 758 -21.99 0.56 -18.97
CA ALA A 758 -22.28 1.98 -18.71
C ALA A 758 -22.85 2.14 -17.30
N GLN A 759 -22.40 3.16 -16.56
CA GLN A 759 -23.04 3.58 -15.32
C GLN A 759 -24.01 4.73 -15.59
N ARG A 760 -25.28 4.50 -15.26
CA ARG A 760 -26.40 5.45 -15.40
C ARG A 760 -27.09 5.76 -14.06
N ARG A 761 -26.78 4.99 -13.01
CA ARG A 761 -27.28 5.15 -11.64
C ARG A 761 -26.26 5.99 -10.85
N VAL A 762 -26.43 7.32 -10.86
CA VAL A 762 -25.40 8.29 -10.38
C VAL A 762 -25.96 9.34 -9.40
N SER A 763 -25.13 9.75 -8.43
CA SER A 763 -25.47 10.76 -7.41
C SER A 763 -25.28 12.18 -7.92
N THR A 764 -26.26 12.68 -8.68
CA THR A 764 -26.25 14.06 -9.21
C THR A 764 -26.14 15.11 -8.10
N ARG A 765 -26.75 14.86 -6.92
CA ARG A 765 -26.64 15.71 -5.72
C ARG A 765 -25.20 15.95 -5.27
N ARG A 766 -24.31 14.96 -5.48
CA ARG A 766 -22.88 15.03 -5.10
C ARG A 766 -21.97 15.16 -6.32
N ASN A 767 -22.46 15.79 -7.38
CA ASN A 767 -21.74 16.06 -8.63
C ASN A 767 -21.15 14.81 -9.32
N GLU A 768 -21.84 13.68 -9.21
CA GLU A 768 -21.55 12.48 -10.00
C GLU A 768 -22.40 12.48 -11.28
N GLY A 769 -21.76 12.16 -12.40
CA GLY A 769 -22.38 12.06 -13.72
C GLY A 769 -22.15 10.69 -14.35
N GLU A 770 -22.98 10.38 -15.35
CA GLU A 770 -22.94 9.11 -16.06
C GLU A 770 -21.59 8.80 -16.74
N THR A 771 -21.37 7.52 -17.00
CA THR A 771 -20.20 7.00 -17.72
C THR A 771 -20.61 5.92 -18.70
N ASP A 772 -20.06 5.97 -19.91
CA ASP A 772 -20.41 5.08 -21.00
C ASP A 772 -19.68 3.74 -20.93
N ARG A 773 -20.25 2.71 -21.58
CA ARG A 773 -19.62 1.39 -21.71
C ARG A 773 -18.38 1.47 -22.59
N PHE A 774 -17.38 0.65 -22.29
CA PHE A 774 -16.18 0.53 -23.11
C PHE A 774 -15.62 -0.90 -23.08
N ALA A 775 -14.66 -1.17 -23.96
CA ALA A 775 -13.86 -2.38 -23.92
C ALA A 775 -12.42 -2.08 -24.34
N THR A 776 -11.45 -2.77 -23.73
CA THR A 776 -10.03 -2.71 -24.09
C THR A 776 -9.48 -4.10 -24.34
N VAL A 777 -8.41 -4.18 -25.15
CA VAL A 777 -7.68 -5.43 -25.41
C VAL A 777 -6.22 -5.22 -25.05
N ASP A 778 -5.68 -6.09 -24.19
CA ASP A 778 -4.26 -6.16 -23.81
C ASP A 778 -3.62 -7.39 -24.48
N LEU A 779 -2.38 -7.29 -24.94
CA LEU A 779 -1.54 -8.42 -25.37
C LEU A 779 -0.17 -8.35 -24.67
N THR A 780 0.31 -9.48 -24.13
CA THR A 780 1.65 -9.59 -23.51
C THR A 780 2.32 -10.88 -23.96
N ALA A 781 3.56 -10.81 -24.42
CA ALA A 781 4.40 -11.97 -24.69
C ALA A 781 5.68 -11.92 -23.84
N GLY A 782 6.25 -13.08 -23.51
CA GLY A 782 7.51 -13.11 -22.76
C GLY A 782 8.01 -14.51 -22.46
N GLY A 783 9.09 -14.58 -21.67
CA GLY A 783 9.70 -15.82 -21.19
C GLY A 783 11.17 -15.64 -20.84
N SER A 784 11.83 -16.74 -20.45
CA SER A 784 13.26 -16.74 -20.12
C SER A 784 14.12 -16.91 -21.36
N LEU A 785 15.03 -15.96 -21.57
CA LEU A 785 16.13 -16.00 -22.53
C LEU A 785 17.42 -16.36 -21.78
N PHE A 786 18.19 -17.30 -22.32
CA PHE A 786 19.50 -17.70 -21.77
C PHE A 786 19.49 -18.14 -20.29
N GLY A 787 18.33 -18.55 -19.75
CA GLY A 787 18.15 -18.88 -18.33
C GLY A 787 17.83 -17.66 -17.49
N ASP A 788 18.84 -16.82 -17.28
CA ASP A 788 18.88 -15.82 -16.21
C ASP A 788 18.27 -14.45 -16.61
N ILE A 789 17.87 -14.28 -17.87
CA ILE A 789 17.24 -13.07 -18.38
C ILE A 789 15.77 -13.35 -18.68
N ALA A 790 14.84 -12.65 -18.02
CA ALA A 790 13.43 -12.64 -18.38
C ALA A 790 13.10 -11.42 -19.24
N LEU A 791 12.53 -11.67 -20.43
CA LEU A 791 11.99 -10.62 -21.32
C LEU A 791 10.45 -10.66 -21.27
N ARG A 792 9.83 -9.49 -21.15
CA ARG A 792 8.39 -9.27 -21.39
C ARG A 792 8.23 -8.12 -22.37
N VAL A 793 7.34 -8.27 -23.35
CA VAL A 793 6.95 -7.22 -24.31
C VAL A 793 5.44 -7.26 -24.47
N GLY A 794 4.81 -6.12 -24.75
CA GLY A 794 3.37 -6.11 -24.91
C GLY A 794 2.79 -4.77 -25.32
N VAL A 795 1.46 -4.74 -25.36
CA VAL A 795 0.67 -3.56 -25.68
C VAL A 795 -0.62 -3.57 -24.86
N THR A 796 -0.83 -2.53 -24.07
CA THR A 796 -2.10 -2.25 -23.39
C THR A 796 -2.98 -1.39 -24.30
N ASN A 797 -4.30 -1.56 -24.18
CA ASN A 797 -5.29 -0.84 -25.01
C ASN A 797 -4.95 -0.89 -26.53
N LEU A 798 -4.69 -2.09 -27.05
CA LEU A 798 -4.31 -2.37 -28.45
C LEU A 798 -5.17 -1.64 -29.50
N LEU A 799 -6.46 -1.50 -29.22
CA LEU A 799 -7.46 -0.92 -30.13
C LEU A 799 -7.53 0.61 -30.10
N ASP A 800 -6.70 1.28 -29.30
CA ASP A 800 -6.74 2.74 -29.08
C ASP A 800 -8.11 3.24 -28.60
N ALA A 801 -8.77 2.46 -27.73
CA ALA A 801 -10.08 2.85 -27.23
C ALA A 801 -9.96 4.11 -26.37
N THR A 802 -10.71 5.16 -26.69
CA THR A 802 -10.95 6.28 -25.78
C THR A 802 -11.98 5.85 -24.73
N TYR A 803 -11.59 5.84 -23.47
CA TYR A 803 -12.47 5.49 -22.36
C TYR A 803 -12.13 6.25 -21.08
N ARG A 804 -12.96 6.08 -20.05
CA ARG A 804 -12.82 6.69 -18.72
C ARG A 804 -13.43 5.75 -17.68
N GLU A 805 -12.75 5.54 -16.56
CA GLU A 805 -13.35 4.82 -15.43
C GLU A 805 -14.43 5.67 -14.76
N HIS A 806 -15.51 5.04 -14.28
CA HIS A 806 -16.59 5.77 -13.63
C HIS A 806 -16.17 6.46 -12.32
N LEU A 807 -15.21 5.89 -11.59
CA LEU A 807 -14.74 6.45 -10.32
C LEU A 807 -13.64 7.50 -10.48
N SER A 808 -13.01 7.63 -11.65
CA SER A 808 -11.93 8.59 -11.89
C SER A 808 -12.41 10.05 -11.80
N ALA A 809 -11.51 10.95 -11.46
CA ALA A 809 -11.83 12.35 -11.28
C ALA A 809 -12.28 13.03 -12.59
N ARG A 810 -13.20 13.97 -12.44
CA ARG A 810 -13.60 14.93 -13.47
C ARG A 810 -12.81 16.22 -13.32
N THR A 811 -12.48 16.83 -14.45
CA THR A 811 -11.70 18.06 -14.50
C THR A 811 -12.54 19.25 -14.02
N ASN A 812 -11.90 20.21 -13.33
CA ASN A 812 -12.51 21.50 -13.06
C ASN A 812 -12.43 22.40 -14.31
N MET A 813 -13.18 23.50 -14.33
CA MET A 813 -13.27 24.41 -15.49
C MET A 813 -12.01 25.25 -15.76
N PHE A 814 -10.95 25.08 -14.98
CA PHE A 814 -9.68 25.81 -15.07
C PHE A 814 -8.48 24.88 -15.28
N ASP A 815 -8.75 23.61 -15.63
CA ASP A 815 -7.75 22.68 -16.15
C ASP A 815 -7.68 22.81 -17.68
N PRO A 816 -6.50 22.76 -18.31
CA PRO A 816 -6.37 22.83 -19.77
C PRO A 816 -7.26 21.86 -20.55
N LEU A 817 -7.52 20.65 -20.02
CA LEU A 817 -8.44 19.68 -20.64
C LEU A 817 -9.88 20.22 -20.76
N ALA A 818 -10.33 20.99 -19.77
CA ALA A 818 -11.65 21.60 -19.78
C ALA A 818 -11.67 22.93 -20.56
N ALA A 819 -10.61 23.74 -20.42
CA ALA A 819 -10.52 25.07 -21.00
C ALA A 819 -10.22 25.08 -22.51
N GLU A 820 -9.34 24.19 -22.98
CA GLU A 820 -8.88 24.14 -24.38
C GLU A 820 -9.64 23.10 -25.21
N GLN A 821 -10.01 21.97 -24.60
CA GLN A 821 -10.60 20.81 -25.29
C GLN A 821 -12.08 20.57 -24.93
N GLY A 822 -12.64 21.34 -24.00
CA GLY A 822 -14.04 21.22 -23.57
C GLY A 822 -14.38 19.94 -22.79
N SER A 823 -13.38 19.13 -22.42
CA SER A 823 -13.60 17.86 -21.73
C SER A 823 -13.62 18.03 -20.21
N THR A 824 -14.75 17.69 -19.59
CA THR A 824 -14.92 17.68 -18.13
C THR A 824 -14.54 16.34 -17.48
N SER A 825 -13.87 15.43 -18.20
CA SER A 825 -13.45 14.12 -17.66
C SER A 825 -12.04 13.75 -18.06
N ILE A 826 -11.24 13.24 -17.12
CA ILE A 826 -9.94 12.65 -17.40
C ILE A 826 -10.16 11.32 -18.15
N PRO A 827 -9.75 11.18 -19.43
CA PRO A 827 -9.76 9.89 -20.11
C PRO A 827 -8.62 9.02 -19.58
N GLU A 828 -8.75 7.69 -19.69
CA GLU A 828 -7.64 6.76 -19.45
C GLU A 828 -6.70 6.69 -20.68
N PRO A 829 -5.45 6.18 -20.53
CA PRO A 829 -4.48 6.15 -21.62
C PRO A 829 -4.94 5.38 -22.87
N GLY A 830 -4.55 5.91 -24.04
CA GLY A 830 -4.62 5.23 -25.32
C GLY A 830 -3.64 4.06 -25.40
N ARG A 831 -3.45 3.51 -26.60
CA ARG A 831 -2.54 2.37 -26.84
C ARG A 831 -1.13 2.67 -26.32
N SER A 832 -0.57 1.78 -25.51
CA SER A 832 0.81 1.89 -25.03
C SER A 832 1.57 0.59 -25.24
N LEU A 833 2.73 0.67 -25.89
CA LEU A 833 3.64 -0.46 -26.05
C LEU A 833 4.63 -0.48 -24.90
N PHE A 834 5.02 -1.67 -24.43
CA PHE A 834 6.00 -1.80 -23.36
C PHE A 834 7.02 -2.91 -23.60
N VAL A 835 8.18 -2.74 -22.96
CA VAL A 835 9.23 -3.75 -22.84
C VAL A 835 9.76 -3.74 -21.41
N HIS A 836 9.99 -4.92 -20.84
CA HIS A 836 10.70 -5.12 -19.58
C HIS A 836 11.77 -6.19 -19.74
N VAL A 837 12.96 -5.93 -19.20
CA VAL A 837 14.07 -6.88 -19.09
C VAL A 837 14.43 -6.99 -17.63
N GLN A 838 14.45 -8.22 -17.12
CA GLN A 838 14.94 -8.58 -15.80
C GLN A 838 16.13 -9.51 -15.95
N TYR A 839 17.20 -9.28 -15.21
CA TYR A 839 18.36 -10.17 -15.09
C TYR A 839 18.51 -10.60 -13.62
N ALA A 840 18.86 -11.87 -13.38
CA ALA A 840 19.13 -12.43 -12.05
C ALA A 840 20.57 -12.97 -11.94
N PHE A 841 21.16 -12.93 -10.74
CA PHE A 841 22.54 -13.35 -10.46
C PHE A 841 22.74 -13.81 -9.00
#